data_AF-A0A117QA79-F1
#
_entry.id   AF-A0A117QA79-F1
#
_cell.length_a   1.000
_cell.length_b   1.000
_cell.length_c   1.000
_cell.angle_alpha   90.00
_cell.angle_beta   90.00
_cell.angle_gamma   90.00
#
_symmetry.space_group_name_H-M   'P 1'
#
loop_
_entity.id
_entity.type
_entity.pdbx_description
1 polymer ?
#
loop_
_entity_poly.entity_id
_entity_poly.type
_entity_poly.pdbx_seq_one_letter_code
_entity_poly.pdbx_strand_id
1 'polypeptide(L)'
;MSSRDAIQYAPDAGLLMIPGDPAKDHTPGFAVFGDSVPALRAFVLRLLRKENVRPAPGTAESAAVIPVRVSLVPRPDNGYDTRAVSVAAPPEHGGSILDRHLGYLYSSALDVTSESIRRLTEETGTPVGCHGWIELHDLESDSRFHDDLYDEDDEDDEDDDGNGEGEADADWKPSRHEPVSWAEQKAFGYAVGSVRLVLPERRTVRALVDAYLAEHNAGRDADGNADRDAEQETPAGVEWGLRRALAERLAIRMRAGVSHRAAGGTWGRETERDRARRRRDAEARSLLEAWETYRNTAHGFRGLRAVTRSVFHRTRVLVLDASGVEVGQYHEPDGPLTLVDERLRAEALDALRAHGVDVDAPEDPAALGGFPDAVVVVGRGTWSIRLPKPGVSRDALPEAGWFDPDSGTLTVYAAPLAEALTVLLRRHGVRPLLVTWGAPPEEVERRNLRAAFAPGAISPVSRSSRVTAAVQRLVPEPHRRWLDTKPGGGTATATAESPLPPLADDAAENPYYRRALESLFGAPVDLAGRGPCRLCGRSAQSARPGLFYCHGCCALARNGVLRDTGEDGAWTEAVVYALRRLARIEFSGPPSLAQLDRVSVPFGNAGLVDEAMLCRFLVPRPASTLLSARPARPARTWTEWLGHAGLLTDGVRTSMGTATRATDGHLCRSLFERHVDDFLHHWGVAHEPEPAYPRHPELNTTGLRADWRLADGTFVEALGLLTREAYAAKVARKRELARHHGLRLVTVTAEDLDRLPEVFAAWLPKSPAAG
;
A
#
# COMPACT_ATOMS: atom_id res chain seq x y z
N MET A 1 -8.77 -35.22 -16.78
CA MET A 1 -8.83 -35.15 -15.31
C MET A 1 -10.28 -34.85 -14.96
N SER A 2 -11.02 -35.85 -14.48
CA SER A 2 -12.48 -35.77 -14.35
C SER A 2 -12.89 -35.18 -13.00
N SER A 3 -13.79 -34.20 -13.08
CA SER A 3 -14.59 -33.58 -12.02
C SER A 3 -15.01 -34.54 -10.91
N ARG A 4 -14.50 -34.32 -9.71
CA ARG A 4 -15.13 -34.84 -8.49
C ARG A 4 -15.13 -33.72 -7.47
N ASP A 5 -16.31 -33.20 -7.16
CA ASP A 5 -16.52 -32.09 -6.24
C ASP A 5 -16.41 -32.52 -4.75
N ALA A 6 -15.77 -33.65 -4.44
CA ALA A 6 -15.74 -34.25 -3.10
C ALA A 6 -14.43 -34.98 -2.81
N ILE A 7 -14.07 -35.05 -1.52
CA ILE A 7 -12.91 -35.82 -1.03
C ILE A 7 -13.18 -37.31 -1.16
N GLN A 8 -12.21 -38.06 -1.68
CA GLN A 8 -12.36 -39.50 -1.88
C GLN A 8 -11.10 -40.27 -1.53
N TYR A 9 -11.27 -41.47 -1.00
CA TYR A 9 -10.17 -42.38 -0.76
C TYR A 9 -9.69 -43.02 -2.07
N ALA A 10 -8.41 -42.87 -2.37
CA ALA A 10 -7.71 -43.51 -3.48
C ALA A 10 -6.95 -44.74 -2.95
N PRO A 11 -7.51 -45.97 -3.06
CA PRO A 11 -6.95 -47.17 -2.44
C PRO A 11 -5.61 -47.59 -3.06
N ASP A 12 -5.39 -47.29 -4.33
CA ASP A 12 -4.13 -47.54 -5.03
C ASP A 12 -3.00 -46.61 -4.56
N ALA A 13 -3.35 -45.46 -3.97
CA ALA A 13 -2.40 -44.51 -3.40
C ALA A 13 -2.31 -44.54 -1.87
N GLY A 14 -3.29 -45.13 -1.20
CA GLY A 14 -3.45 -45.04 0.24
C GLY A 14 -3.67 -43.60 0.74
N LEU A 15 -4.35 -42.76 -0.05
CA LEU A 15 -4.55 -41.34 0.23
C LEU A 15 -6.03 -40.95 0.22
N LEU A 16 -6.45 -40.10 1.17
CA LEU A 16 -7.65 -39.27 1.04
C LEU A 16 -7.32 -38.07 0.14
N MET A 17 -7.89 -38.07 -1.06
CA MET A 17 -7.59 -37.09 -2.08
C MET A 17 -8.48 -35.87 -1.95
N ILE A 18 -7.87 -34.72 -1.74
CA ILE A 18 -8.51 -33.42 -1.92
C ILE A 18 -8.66 -33.19 -3.43
N PRO A 19 -9.88 -32.95 -3.94
CA PRO A 19 -10.10 -32.71 -5.36
C PRO A 19 -9.50 -31.37 -5.79
N GLY A 20 -9.22 -31.20 -7.08
CA GLY A 20 -8.77 -29.93 -7.65
C GLY A 20 -8.90 -29.87 -9.16
N ASP A 21 -9.18 -28.68 -9.69
CA ASP A 21 -9.31 -28.32 -11.10
C ASP A 21 -8.13 -27.42 -11.55
N PRO A 22 -7.19 -27.94 -12.37
CA PRO A 22 -6.05 -27.17 -12.87
C PRO A 22 -6.41 -25.87 -13.60
N ALA A 23 -7.64 -25.75 -14.13
CA ALA A 23 -8.08 -24.56 -14.85
C ALA A 23 -8.61 -23.44 -13.93
N LYS A 24 -8.93 -23.74 -12.67
CA LYS A 24 -9.58 -22.81 -11.73
C LYS A 24 -8.84 -22.66 -10.40
N ASP A 25 -8.12 -23.68 -9.99
CA ASP A 25 -7.55 -23.78 -8.65
C ASP A 25 -6.09 -23.33 -8.56
N HIS A 26 -5.64 -23.07 -7.34
CA HIS A 26 -4.30 -22.56 -7.07
C HIS A 26 -3.24 -23.65 -7.30
N THR A 27 -2.12 -23.26 -7.91
CA THR A 27 -1.04 -24.19 -8.32
C THR A 27 0.28 -23.96 -7.58
N PRO A 28 0.34 -24.14 -6.24
CA PRO A 28 1.55 -23.83 -5.49
C PRO A 28 2.67 -24.83 -5.78
N GLY A 29 3.91 -24.33 -5.76
CA GLY A 29 5.10 -25.17 -5.58
C GLY A 29 5.38 -25.43 -4.09
N PHE A 30 6.52 -26.03 -3.78
CA PHE A 30 6.99 -26.22 -2.41
C PHE A 30 8.49 -25.94 -2.27
N ALA A 31 8.91 -25.57 -1.07
CA ALA A 31 10.29 -25.29 -0.71
C ALA A 31 11.07 -26.61 -0.52
N VAL A 32 12.12 -26.79 -1.31
CA VAL A 32 13.01 -27.96 -1.26
C VAL A 32 14.27 -27.59 -0.47
N PHE A 33 14.59 -28.40 0.54
CA PHE A 33 15.79 -28.26 1.36
C PHE A 33 16.79 -29.36 1.01
N GLY A 34 18.07 -29.16 1.37
CA GLY A 34 19.16 -30.06 0.94
C GLY A 34 18.96 -31.52 1.33
N ASP A 35 18.31 -31.77 2.47
CA ASP A 35 17.94 -33.10 2.96
C ASP A 35 16.78 -33.74 2.19
N SER A 36 15.95 -32.96 1.49
CA SER A 36 14.83 -33.45 0.67
C SER A 36 15.21 -33.76 -0.78
N VAL A 37 16.39 -33.30 -1.25
CA VAL A 37 16.84 -33.45 -2.65
C VAL A 37 16.91 -34.91 -3.11
N PRO A 38 17.44 -35.88 -2.33
CA PRO A 38 17.47 -37.29 -2.74
C PRO A 38 16.08 -37.88 -2.98
N ALA A 39 15.11 -37.56 -2.12
CA ALA A 39 13.74 -38.03 -2.23
C ALA A 39 13.02 -37.37 -3.42
N LEU A 40 13.24 -36.08 -3.66
CA LEU A 40 12.74 -35.35 -4.83
C LEU A 40 13.28 -35.96 -6.14
N ARG A 41 14.59 -36.20 -6.22
CA ARG A 41 15.22 -36.84 -7.39
C ARG A 41 14.64 -38.23 -7.65
N ALA A 42 14.55 -39.07 -6.62
CA ALA A 42 13.98 -40.41 -6.75
C ALA A 42 12.50 -40.38 -7.20
N PHE A 43 11.72 -39.42 -6.68
CA PHE A 43 10.34 -39.21 -7.08
C PHE A 43 10.21 -38.82 -8.56
N VAL A 44 11.02 -37.86 -9.01
CA VAL A 44 11.00 -37.39 -10.41
C VAL A 44 11.48 -38.49 -11.37
N LEU A 45 12.64 -39.09 -11.15
CA LEU A 45 13.19 -40.13 -12.03
C LEU A 45 12.26 -41.34 -12.19
N ARG A 46 11.54 -41.72 -11.12
CA ARG A 46 10.54 -42.81 -11.18
C ARG A 46 9.40 -42.51 -12.16
N LEU A 47 9.04 -41.24 -12.30
CA LEU A 47 7.89 -40.77 -13.07
C LEU A 47 8.26 -40.30 -14.48
N LEU A 48 9.54 -40.03 -14.76
CA LEU A 48 10.06 -39.69 -16.10
C LEU A 48 10.00 -40.88 -17.07
N ARG A 49 8.79 -41.17 -17.56
CA ARG A 49 8.51 -42.15 -18.61
C ARG A 49 7.64 -41.51 -19.69
N LYS A 50 7.95 -41.74 -20.97
CA LYS A 50 7.22 -41.14 -22.09
C LYS A 50 5.71 -41.44 -22.05
N GLU A 51 5.33 -42.60 -21.53
CA GLU A 51 3.92 -43.02 -21.32
C GLU A 51 3.14 -42.14 -20.32
N ASN A 52 3.83 -41.43 -19.43
CA ASN A 52 3.23 -40.56 -18.42
C ASN A 52 3.05 -39.11 -18.88
N VAL A 53 3.62 -38.74 -20.03
CA VAL A 53 3.54 -37.38 -20.57
C VAL A 53 2.13 -37.07 -21.05
N ARG A 54 1.62 -35.90 -20.70
CA ARG A 54 0.30 -35.38 -21.10
C ARG A 54 0.45 -33.94 -21.61
N PRO A 55 -0.47 -33.48 -22.48
CA PRO A 55 -0.52 -32.07 -22.86
C PRO A 55 -0.67 -31.17 -21.63
N ALA A 56 0.03 -30.03 -21.62
CA ALA A 56 -0.09 -29.06 -20.55
C ALA A 56 -1.52 -28.46 -20.50
N PRO A 57 -2.07 -28.18 -19.30
CA PRO A 57 -3.32 -27.43 -19.18
C PRO A 57 -3.13 -26.00 -19.72
N GLY A 58 -4.17 -25.42 -20.35
CA GLY A 58 -4.09 -24.18 -21.14
C GLY A 58 -3.67 -22.90 -20.39
N THR A 59 -3.35 -22.99 -19.10
CA THR A 59 -2.87 -21.92 -18.23
C THR A 59 -1.40 -22.07 -17.81
N ALA A 60 -0.72 -23.17 -18.16
CA ALA A 60 0.67 -23.44 -17.76
C ALA A 60 1.67 -23.02 -18.86
N GLU A 61 2.79 -22.43 -18.46
CA GLU A 61 3.90 -22.00 -19.35
C GLU A 61 4.77 -23.17 -19.87
N SER A 62 4.46 -24.42 -19.47
CA SER A 62 5.19 -25.64 -19.85
C SER A 62 4.66 -26.24 -21.17
N ALA A 63 5.53 -26.85 -21.97
CA ALA A 63 5.16 -27.54 -23.21
C ALA A 63 4.34 -28.82 -22.97
N ALA A 64 4.70 -29.58 -21.92
CA ALA A 64 3.99 -30.77 -21.50
C ALA A 64 4.04 -30.94 -19.98
N VAL A 65 3.29 -31.90 -19.45
CA VAL A 65 3.28 -32.20 -18.00
C VAL A 65 3.26 -33.69 -17.72
N ILE A 66 3.77 -34.10 -16.56
CA ILE A 66 3.56 -35.44 -16.00
C ILE A 66 2.63 -35.32 -14.78
N PRO A 67 1.39 -35.82 -14.83
CA PRO A 67 0.49 -35.78 -13.68
C PRO A 67 1.02 -36.62 -12.52
N VAL A 68 0.93 -36.09 -11.31
CA VAL A 68 1.39 -36.76 -10.09
C VAL A 68 0.36 -36.69 -8.97
N ARG A 69 0.54 -37.56 -7.97
CA ARG A 69 -0.11 -37.46 -6.66
C ARG A 69 0.97 -37.26 -5.61
N VAL A 70 0.68 -36.48 -4.59
CA VAL A 70 1.56 -36.29 -3.44
C VAL A 70 0.78 -36.44 -2.15
N SER A 71 1.48 -36.84 -1.09
CA SER A 71 0.97 -36.85 0.26
C SER A 71 1.27 -35.52 0.95
N LEU A 72 0.30 -35.02 1.71
CA LEU A 72 0.38 -33.81 2.50
C LEU A 72 0.42 -34.22 3.98
N VAL A 73 1.59 -34.06 4.60
CA VAL A 73 1.86 -34.55 5.96
C VAL A 73 2.00 -33.36 6.93
N PRO A 74 1.05 -33.15 7.85
CA PRO A 74 1.19 -32.13 8.90
C PRO A 74 2.43 -32.38 9.76
N ARG A 75 3.23 -31.33 9.99
CA ARG A 75 4.46 -31.35 10.80
C ARG A 75 4.42 -30.28 11.90
N PRO A 76 3.52 -30.42 12.89
CA PRO A 76 3.45 -29.51 14.03
C PRO A 76 4.71 -29.55 14.92
N ASP A 77 5.57 -30.55 14.72
CA ASP A 77 6.88 -30.71 15.33
C ASP A 77 7.99 -29.90 14.64
N ASN A 78 7.71 -29.24 13.51
CA ASN A 78 8.67 -28.40 12.80
C ASN A 78 9.03 -27.17 13.65
N GLY A 79 10.34 -26.97 13.90
CA GLY A 79 10.86 -25.91 14.77
C GLY A 79 10.86 -24.50 14.17
N TYR A 80 10.50 -24.36 12.88
CA TYR A 80 10.41 -23.10 12.15
C TYR A 80 8.95 -22.64 11.98
N ASP A 81 8.02 -23.53 11.59
CA ASP A 81 6.59 -23.25 11.49
C ASP A 81 5.76 -24.47 11.94
N THR A 82 4.97 -24.34 13.01
CA THR A 82 4.11 -25.42 13.53
C THR A 82 2.92 -25.74 12.63
N ARG A 83 2.67 -24.94 11.60
CA ARG A 83 1.69 -25.20 10.54
C ARG A 83 2.32 -25.90 9.36
N ALA A 84 3.62 -26.20 9.38
CA ALA A 84 4.32 -26.80 8.26
C ALA A 84 3.61 -28.08 7.79
N VAL A 85 3.37 -28.15 6.48
CA VAL A 85 2.90 -29.35 5.79
C VAL A 85 4.02 -29.82 4.89
N SER A 86 4.54 -31.00 5.20
CA SER A 86 5.50 -31.71 4.37
C SER A 86 4.80 -32.25 3.14
N VAL A 87 5.31 -31.91 1.96
CA VAL A 87 4.98 -32.59 0.71
C VAL A 87 5.84 -33.84 0.63
N ALA A 88 5.21 -35.00 0.52
CA ALA A 88 5.89 -36.29 0.46
C ALA A 88 5.40 -37.10 -0.74
N ALA A 89 6.24 -38.01 -1.23
CA ALA A 89 5.80 -39.02 -2.19
C ALA A 89 4.67 -39.88 -1.56
N PRO A 90 3.71 -40.35 -2.38
CA PRO A 90 2.60 -41.17 -1.91
C PRO A 90 3.04 -42.46 -1.19
N PRO A 91 2.24 -42.99 -0.24
CA PRO A 91 2.51 -44.25 0.45
C PRO A 91 2.88 -45.44 -0.45
N GLU A 92 2.33 -45.55 -1.67
CA GLU A 92 2.64 -46.64 -2.60
C GLU A 92 4.10 -46.63 -3.11
N HIS A 93 4.86 -45.55 -2.85
CA HIS A 93 6.28 -45.49 -3.17
C HIS A 93 7.18 -46.19 -2.12
N GLY A 94 6.62 -46.64 -0.99
CA GLY A 94 7.35 -47.35 0.07
C GLY A 94 8.20 -46.42 0.96
N GLY A 95 8.90 -46.99 1.95
CA GLY A 95 9.74 -46.23 2.89
C GLY A 95 8.98 -45.47 3.99
N SER A 96 9.72 -44.78 4.86
CA SER A 96 9.14 -43.92 5.89
C SER A 96 8.68 -42.57 5.32
N ILE A 97 7.91 -41.81 6.11
CA ILE A 97 7.52 -40.43 5.75
C ILE A 97 8.75 -39.54 5.50
N LEU A 98 9.83 -39.75 6.26
CA LEU A 98 11.07 -38.99 6.10
C LEU A 98 11.80 -39.38 4.81
N ASP A 99 11.82 -40.66 4.45
CA ASP A 99 12.43 -41.15 3.20
C ASP A 99 11.68 -40.64 1.96
N ARG A 100 10.38 -40.32 2.11
CA ARG A 100 9.53 -39.79 1.05
C ARG A 100 9.40 -38.27 1.06
N HIS A 101 10.04 -37.56 1.98
CA HIS A 101 9.88 -36.11 2.15
C HIS A 101 10.51 -35.32 1.00
N LEU A 102 9.68 -34.63 0.20
CA LEU A 102 10.12 -33.86 -0.97
C LEU A 102 10.40 -32.40 -0.64
N GLY A 103 9.76 -31.86 0.39
CA GLY A 103 9.92 -30.48 0.85
C GLY A 103 8.71 -30.00 1.65
N TYR A 104 8.60 -28.69 1.87
CA TYR A 104 7.49 -28.09 2.62
C TYR A 104 6.69 -27.12 1.75
N LEU A 105 5.36 -27.14 1.85
CA LEU A 105 4.54 -26.11 1.19
C LEU A 105 5.04 -24.72 1.58
N TYR A 106 5.05 -23.80 0.61
CA TYR A 106 5.37 -22.40 0.88
C TYR A 106 4.36 -21.79 1.85
N SER A 107 4.79 -20.81 2.65
CA SER A 107 3.93 -20.14 3.65
C SER A 107 2.60 -19.66 3.05
N SER A 108 2.62 -19.14 1.82
CA SER A 108 1.42 -18.72 1.08
C SER A 108 0.37 -19.80 0.87
N ALA A 109 0.76 -21.09 0.89
CA ALA A 109 -0.14 -22.24 0.81
C ALA A 109 -0.47 -22.84 2.19
N LEU A 110 0.35 -22.56 3.22
CA LEU A 110 0.20 -23.07 4.60
C LEU A 110 -0.85 -22.32 5.42
N ASP A 111 -1.02 -21.02 5.17
CA ASP A 111 -1.83 -20.07 5.97
C ASP A 111 -3.34 -20.45 6.05
N VAL A 112 -3.75 -21.54 5.40
CA VAL A 112 -5.13 -21.78 5.00
C VAL A 112 -5.54 -23.25 4.97
N THR A 113 -4.68 -24.13 4.44
CA THR A 113 -5.01 -25.55 4.21
C THR A 113 -4.48 -26.47 5.29
N SER A 114 -3.47 -26.03 6.05
CA SER A 114 -2.77 -26.84 7.06
C SER A 114 -3.70 -27.36 8.16
N GLU A 115 -4.59 -26.52 8.69
CA GLU A 115 -5.56 -26.92 9.72
C GLU A 115 -6.56 -27.95 9.18
N SER A 116 -7.13 -27.72 8.00
CA SER A 116 -8.08 -28.65 7.37
C SER A 116 -7.43 -30.00 7.04
N ILE A 117 -6.19 -29.99 6.51
CA ILE A 117 -5.42 -31.22 6.23
C ILE A 117 -5.10 -31.94 7.53
N ARG A 118 -4.67 -31.22 8.57
CA ARG A 118 -4.36 -31.80 9.88
C ARG A 118 -5.60 -32.41 10.51
N ARG A 119 -6.71 -31.69 10.53
CA ARG A 119 -7.98 -32.17 11.08
C ARG A 119 -8.48 -33.41 10.34
N LEU A 120 -8.45 -33.39 9.00
CA LEU A 120 -8.79 -34.57 8.19
C LEU A 120 -7.87 -35.77 8.50
N THR A 121 -6.57 -35.54 8.64
CA THR A 121 -5.60 -36.61 8.97
C THR A 121 -5.80 -37.16 10.38
N GLU A 122 -6.05 -36.30 11.37
CA GLU A 122 -6.22 -36.66 12.79
C GLU A 122 -7.55 -37.40 13.03
N GLU A 123 -8.65 -36.92 12.44
CA GLU A 123 -9.99 -37.51 12.66
C GLU A 123 -10.18 -38.84 11.91
N THR A 124 -9.56 -39.00 10.74
CA THR A 124 -9.70 -40.22 9.92
C THR A 124 -8.57 -41.22 10.10
N GLY A 125 -7.43 -40.81 10.68
CA GLY A 125 -6.20 -41.61 10.76
C GLY A 125 -5.58 -41.97 9.40
N THR A 126 -6.08 -41.39 8.30
CA THR A 126 -5.68 -41.75 6.93
C THR A 126 -4.81 -40.65 6.32
N PRO A 127 -3.70 -40.99 5.62
CA PRO A 127 -2.88 -40.00 4.93
C PRO A 127 -3.68 -39.18 3.92
N VAL A 128 -3.48 -37.87 3.91
CA VAL A 128 -4.16 -36.95 2.98
C VAL A 128 -3.24 -36.64 1.80
N GLY A 129 -3.81 -36.43 0.62
CA GLY A 129 -3.05 -36.09 -0.58
C GLY A 129 -3.80 -35.17 -1.54
N CYS A 130 -3.08 -34.65 -2.53
CA CYS A 130 -3.64 -33.86 -3.63
C CYS A 130 -3.00 -34.25 -4.97
N HIS A 131 -3.61 -33.77 -6.05
CA HIS A 131 -3.07 -33.90 -7.40
C HIS A 131 -2.00 -32.83 -7.64
N GLY A 132 -1.15 -33.06 -8.64
CA GLY A 132 -0.12 -32.14 -9.08
C GLY A 132 0.41 -32.53 -10.45
N TRP A 133 1.48 -31.87 -10.89
CA TRP A 133 2.25 -32.29 -12.05
C TRP A 133 3.71 -31.86 -11.97
N ILE A 134 4.54 -32.51 -12.77
CA ILE A 134 5.91 -32.08 -13.09
C ILE A 134 5.84 -31.30 -14.40
N GLU A 135 6.37 -30.08 -14.40
CA GLU A 135 6.48 -29.24 -15.61
C GLU A 135 7.54 -29.81 -16.57
N LEU A 136 7.23 -29.86 -17.87
CA LEU A 136 8.17 -30.23 -18.93
C LEU A 136 8.25 -29.09 -19.94
N HIS A 137 9.46 -28.64 -20.23
CA HIS A 137 9.74 -27.59 -21.21
C HIS A 137 10.46 -28.17 -22.43
N ASP A 138 10.24 -27.55 -23.59
CA ASP A 138 10.98 -27.90 -24.80
C ASP A 138 12.46 -27.58 -24.57
N LEU A 139 13.33 -28.50 -24.96
CA LEU A 139 14.77 -28.33 -24.77
C LEU A 139 15.25 -27.03 -25.45
N GLU A 140 14.68 -26.66 -26.60
CA GLU A 140 14.97 -25.42 -27.34
C GLU A 140 14.60 -24.13 -26.59
N SER A 141 13.75 -24.19 -25.57
CA SER A 141 13.32 -23.03 -24.78
C SER A 141 14.23 -22.73 -23.58
N ASP A 142 15.12 -23.66 -23.23
CA ASP A 142 16.09 -23.51 -22.14
C ASP A 142 17.35 -22.80 -22.67
N SER A 143 17.80 -21.74 -22.01
CA SER A 143 18.94 -20.92 -22.49
C SER A 143 20.23 -21.71 -22.67
N ARG A 144 20.38 -22.85 -21.97
CA ARG A 144 21.53 -23.78 -22.09
C ARG A 144 21.52 -24.61 -23.38
N PHE A 145 20.43 -24.59 -24.14
CA PHE A 145 20.34 -25.23 -25.45
C PHE A 145 21.04 -24.43 -26.54
N HIS A 146 21.19 -23.11 -26.35
CA HIS A 146 21.87 -22.23 -27.31
C HIS A 146 23.39 -22.15 -27.10
N ASP A 147 23.90 -22.52 -25.92
CA ASP A 147 25.34 -22.64 -25.68
C ASP A 147 25.98 -23.77 -26.52
N ASP A 148 25.23 -24.83 -26.85
CA ASP A 148 25.74 -25.94 -27.68
C ASP A 148 25.72 -25.61 -29.21
N LEU A 149 25.21 -24.45 -29.63
CA LEU A 149 24.97 -24.10 -31.05
C LEU A 149 25.71 -22.85 -31.56
N TYR A 150 26.40 -22.12 -30.69
CA TYR A 150 27.22 -20.95 -31.04
C TYR A 150 28.56 -21.05 -30.36
N ASP A 151 29.44 -21.89 -30.89
CA ASP A 151 30.86 -21.90 -30.53
C ASP A 151 31.70 -21.90 -31.81
N GLU A 152 31.49 -20.87 -32.65
CA GLU A 152 32.45 -20.38 -33.64
C GLU A 152 32.27 -18.85 -33.71
N ASP A 153 33.29 -18.15 -33.22
CA ASP A 153 33.60 -16.73 -33.41
C ASP A 153 32.77 -15.70 -32.60
N ASP A 154 33.28 -15.31 -31.43
CA ASP A 154 33.68 -13.92 -31.18
C ASP A 154 34.50 -13.81 -29.88
N GLU A 155 35.78 -13.51 -30.07
CA GLU A 155 36.78 -13.17 -29.05
C GLU A 155 36.45 -11.81 -28.42
N ASP A 156 36.47 -11.73 -27.08
CA ASP A 156 36.95 -10.62 -26.24
C ASP A 156 36.10 -10.45 -24.96
N ASP A 157 36.43 -11.21 -23.90
CA ASP A 157 36.57 -10.70 -22.54
C ASP A 157 37.24 -11.79 -21.65
N GLU A 158 38.50 -11.55 -21.28
CA GLU A 158 39.34 -12.41 -20.45
C GLU A 158 38.84 -12.48 -19.00
N ASP A 159 38.31 -13.64 -18.60
CA ASP A 159 38.71 -14.45 -17.43
C ASP A 159 37.75 -15.66 -17.29
N ASP A 160 37.49 -16.30 -18.44
CA ASP A 160 36.76 -17.56 -18.57
C ASP A 160 37.77 -18.71 -18.54
N ASP A 161 37.79 -19.45 -17.43
CA ASP A 161 38.56 -20.69 -17.29
C ASP A 161 37.90 -21.76 -18.18
N GLY A 162 38.33 -21.77 -19.44
CA GLY A 162 37.91 -22.73 -20.46
C GLY A 162 38.02 -24.18 -19.98
N ASN A 163 36.86 -24.83 -19.93
CA ASN A 163 36.68 -26.28 -20.10
C ASN A 163 35.34 -26.50 -20.83
N GLY A 164 35.28 -25.98 -22.06
CA GLY A 164 34.34 -26.43 -23.07
C GLY A 164 34.71 -27.84 -23.54
N GLU A 165 33.69 -28.65 -23.77
CA GLU A 165 33.73 -30.01 -24.31
C GLU A 165 34.12 -31.15 -23.34
N GLY A 166 33.10 -31.74 -22.70
CA GLY A 166 33.11 -33.16 -22.33
C GLY A 166 33.03 -33.54 -20.85
N GLU A 167 33.11 -32.60 -19.91
CA GLU A 167 33.20 -32.92 -18.47
C GLU A 167 32.02 -32.43 -17.59
N ALA A 168 30.93 -31.91 -18.18
CA ALA A 168 29.84 -31.30 -17.40
C ALA A 168 29.06 -32.27 -16.46
N ASP A 169 29.20 -33.59 -16.62
CA ASP A 169 28.48 -34.58 -15.80
C ASP A 169 29.36 -35.37 -14.82
N ALA A 170 30.70 -35.21 -14.83
CA ALA A 170 31.57 -35.99 -13.94
C ALA A 170 31.46 -35.52 -12.47
N ASP A 171 31.27 -34.22 -12.25
CA ASP A 171 31.16 -33.59 -10.93
C ASP A 171 29.74 -33.06 -10.63
N TRP A 172 28.76 -33.32 -11.50
CA TRP A 172 27.39 -32.89 -11.29
C TRP A 172 26.76 -33.58 -10.08
N LYS A 173 26.15 -32.78 -9.20
CA LYS A 173 25.42 -33.26 -8.02
C LYS A 173 23.99 -32.72 -8.03
N PRO A 174 22.99 -33.55 -7.69
CA PRO A 174 21.61 -33.11 -7.57
C PRO A 174 21.49 -31.93 -6.61
N SER A 175 20.74 -30.91 -7.03
CA SER A 175 20.45 -29.74 -6.21
C SER A 175 18.93 -29.52 -6.09
N ARG A 176 18.54 -28.59 -5.22
CA ARG A 176 17.12 -28.21 -5.04
C ARG A 176 16.51 -27.55 -6.28
N HIS A 177 17.33 -26.97 -7.15
CA HIS A 177 16.90 -26.33 -8.40
C HIS A 177 17.04 -27.26 -9.60
N GLU A 178 17.91 -28.27 -9.48
CA GLU A 178 18.20 -29.22 -10.56
C GLU A 178 18.35 -30.64 -9.97
N PRO A 179 17.24 -31.36 -9.77
CA PRO A 179 17.26 -32.71 -9.21
C PRO A 179 17.63 -33.78 -10.25
N VAL A 180 17.66 -33.46 -11.54
CA VAL A 180 17.92 -34.35 -12.68
C VAL A 180 19.03 -33.75 -13.55
N SER A 181 20.00 -34.57 -13.95
CA SER A 181 21.16 -34.12 -14.75
C SER A 181 20.74 -33.72 -16.16
N TRP A 182 21.61 -32.98 -16.85
CA TRP A 182 21.34 -32.58 -18.23
C TRP A 182 21.32 -33.79 -19.19
N ALA A 183 22.19 -34.78 -19.00
CA ALA A 183 22.15 -36.02 -19.80
C ALA A 183 20.84 -36.81 -19.59
N GLU A 184 20.33 -36.89 -18.36
CA GLU A 184 19.05 -37.53 -18.07
C GLU A 184 17.87 -36.79 -18.73
N GLN A 185 17.90 -35.45 -18.75
CA GLN A 185 16.89 -34.61 -19.41
C GLN A 185 16.94 -34.74 -20.94
N LYS A 186 18.15 -34.69 -21.54
CA LYS A 186 18.37 -34.94 -22.98
C LYS A 186 17.90 -36.35 -23.39
N ALA A 187 18.21 -37.37 -22.59
CA ALA A 187 17.76 -38.74 -22.85
C ALA A 187 16.23 -38.89 -22.76
N PHE A 188 15.58 -38.14 -21.87
CA PHE A 188 14.12 -38.10 -21.75
C PHE A 188 13.45 -37.32 -22.90
N GLY A 189 14.10 -36.25 -23.36
CA GLY A 189 13.65 -35.40 -24.47
C GLY A 189 12.91 -34.13 -24.05
N TYR A 190 12.92 -33.77 -22.77
CA TYR A 190 12.34 -32.54 -22.21
C TYR A 190 13.21 -32.01 -21.08
N ALA A 191 13.25 -30.68 -20.92
CA ALA A 191 13.78 -30.07 -19.71
C ALA A 191 12.76 -30.21 -18.58
N VAL A 192 13.21 -30.66 -17.40
CA VAL A 192 12.34 -30.95 -16.26
C VAL A 192 12.25 -29.74 -15.34
N GLY A 193 11.06 -29.17 -15.24
CA GLY A 193 10.74 -28.00 -14.42
C GLY A 193 10.31 -28.33 -12.99
N SER A 194 9.51 -27.44 -12.40
CA SER A 194 9.08 -27.59 -11.00
C SER A 194 7.95 -28.61 -10.84
N VAL A 195 7.83 -29.16 -9.63
CA VAL A 195 6.64 -29.92 -9.23
C VAL A 195 5.59 -28.94 -8.70
N ARG A 196 4.45 -28.87 -9.37
CA ARG A 196 3.28 -28.06 -8.99
C ARG A 196 2.21 -28.93 -8.37
N LEU A 197 1.51 -28.39 -7.39
CA LEU A 197 0.37 -29.04 -6.73
C LEU A 197 -0.92 -28.37 -7.15
N VAL A 198 -2.05 -29.07 -7.06
CA VAL A 198 -3.38 -28.52 -7.31
C VAL A 198 -4.14 -28.53 -6.00
N LEU A 199 -4.46 -27.33 -5.51
CA LEU A 199 -5.23 -27.16 -4.30
C LEU A 199 -6.34 -26.13 -4.54
N PRO A 200 -7.61 -26.46 -4.22
CA PRO A 200 -8.69 -25.49 -4.27
C PRO A 200 -8.46 -24.29 -3.36
N GLU A 201 -9.22 -23.23 -3.60
CA GLU A 201 -9.21 -22.06 -2.74
C GLU A 201 -9.57 -22.42 -1.27
N ARG A 202 -9.04 -21.63 -0.33
CA ARG A 202 -9.27 -21.68 1.13
C ARG A 202 -10.62 -22.24 1.55
N ARG A 203 -11.69 -21.53 1.15
CA ARG A 203 -13.05 -21.78 1.62
C ARG A 203 -13.56 -23.11 1.10
N THR A 204 -13.14 -23.48 -0.11
CA THR A 204 -13.48 -24.74 -0.76
C THR A 204 -12.84 -25.93 -0.06
N VAL A 205 -11.53 -25.89 0.25
CA VAL A 205 -10.87 -26.99 0.98
C VAL A 205 -11.52 -27.22 2.34
N ARG A 206 -11.83 -26.14 3.08
CA ARG A 206 -12.52 -26.23 4.37
C ARG A 206 -13.92 -26.84 4.23
N ALA A 207 -14.72 -26.35 3.29
CA ALA A 207 -16.07 -26.88 3.07
C ALA A 207 -16.07 -28.37 2.67
N LEU A 208 -15.11 -28.78 1.84
CA LEU A 208 -14.92 -30.18 1.44
C LEU A 208 -14.58 -31.09 2.63
N VAL A 209 -13.67 -30.63 3.51
CA VAL A 209 -13.29 -31.37 4.73
C VAL A 209 -14.44 -31.42 5.72
N ASP A 210 -15.16 -30.31 5.93
CA ASP A 210 -16.32 -30.25 6.82
C ASP A 210 -17.44 -31.20 6.35
N ALA A 211 -17.74 -31.21 5.05
CA ALA A 211 -18.72 -32.12 4.46
C ALA A 211 -18.31 -33.59 4.60
N TYR A 212 -17.06 -33.92 4.26
CA TYR A 212 -16.53 -35.28 4.37
C TYR A 212 -16.56 -35.80 5.81
N LEU A 213 -16.13 -34.99 6.78
CA LEU A 213 -16.11 -35.39 8.19
C LEU A 213 -17.52 -35.51 8.77
N ALA A 214 -18.48 -34.68 8.34
CA ALA A 214 -19.88 -34.82 8.74
C ALA A 214 -20.47 -36.17 8.27
N GLU A 215 -20.22 -36.55 7.01
CA GLU A 215 -20.64 -37.86 6.47
C GLU A 215 -19.91 -39.03 7.15
N HIS A 216 -18.60 -38.90 7.36
CA HIS A 216 -17.77 -39.90 8.01
C HIS A 216 -18.22 -40.18 9.46
N ASN A 217 -18.55 -39.12 10.21
CA ASN A 217 -19.04 -39.23 11.58
C ASN A 217 -20.47 -39.78 11.62
N ALA A 218 -21.35 -39.38 10.70
CA ALA A 218 -22.70 -39.94 10.59
C ALA A 218 -22.70 -41.45 10.23
N GLY A 219 -21.75 -41.91 9.41
CA GLY A 219 -21.55 -43.33 9.11
C GLY A 219 -21.08 -44.14 10.32
N ARG A 220 -20.20 -43.56 11.15
CA ARG A 220 -19.77 -44.15 12.43
C ARG A 220 -20.91 -44.30 13.43
N ASP A 221 -21.82 -43.32 13.49
CA ASP A 221 -22.98 -43.36 14.38
C ASP A 221 -24.07 -44.34 13.87
N ALA A 222 -24.14 -44.60 12.56
CA ALA A 222 -25.07 -45.55 11.94
C ALA A 222 -24.62 -47.02 12.04
N ASP A 223 -23.32 -47.29 11.96
CA ASP A 223 -22.75 -48.65 12.13
C ASP A 223 -22.62 -49.07 13.61
N GLY A 224 -22.82 -48.14 14.56
CA GLY A 224 -22.68 -48.36 16.01
C GLY A 224 -23.80 -49.14 16.71
N ASN A 225 -24.63 -49.91 16.00
CA ASN A 225 -25.72 -50.70 16.60
C ASN A 225 -25.55 -52.24 16.49
N ALA A 226 -24.35 -52.72 16.20
CA ALA A 226 -23.95 -54.11 16.44
C ALA A 226 -22.61 -54.11 17.19
N ASP A 227 -22.52 -54.93 18.24
CA ASP A 227 -21.39 -55.10 19.15
C ASP A 227 -21.16 -53.98 20.18
N ARG A 228 -22.21 -53.76 20.98
CA ARG A 228 -22.04 -53.40 22.39
C ARG A 228 -21.70 -54.67 23.16
N ASP A 229 -20.41 -54.96 23.34
CA ASP A 229 -19.83 -55.73 24.45
C ASP A 229 -18.31 -55.92 24.25
N ALA A 230 -17.56 -54.82 24.31
CA ALA A 230 -16.16 -54.83 24.72
C ALA A 230 -15.84 -53.48 25.36
N GLU A 231 -15.55 -53.50 26.65
CA GLU A 231 -15.10 -52.34 27.43
C GLU A 231 -13.97 -51.59 26.70
N GLN A 232 -14.23 -50.36 26.23
CA GLN A 232 -13.18 -49.42 25.88
C GLN A 232 -13.49 -48.03 26.44
N GLU A 233 -12.51 -47.57 27.19
CA GLU A 233 -12.47 -46.36 27.99
C GLU A 233 -12.80 -45.11 27.17
N THR A 234 -13.49 -44.17 27.82
CA THR A 234 -13.79 -42.83 27.32
C THR A 234 -12.51 -42.06 26.92
N PRO A 235 -12.57 -41.14 25.93
CA PRO A 235 -11.42 -40.44 25.35
C PRO A 235 -10.87 -39.32 26.24
N ALA A 236 -10.68 -39.58 27.54
CA ALA A 236 -9.88 -38.76 28.45
C ALA A 236 -8.37 -39.09 28.37
N GLY A 237 -8.01 -40.21 27.72
CA GLY A 237 -6.63 -40.71 27.62
C GLY A 237 -5.74 -39.96 26.64
N VAL A 238 -6.28 -39.33 25.59
CA VAL A 238 -5.46 -38.67 24.55
C VAL A 238 -5.02 -37.29 25.00
N GLU A 239 -5.90 -36.50 25.64
CA GLU A 239 -5.53 -35.19 26.20
C GLU A 239 -4.61 -35.33 27.45
N TRP A 240 -4.83 -36.37 28.26
CA TRP A 240 -3.96 -36.70 29.39
C TRP A 240 -2.62 -37.30 28.95
N GLY A 241 -2.61 -38.15 27.93
CA GLY A 241 -1.40 -38.73 27.32
C GLY A 241 -0.55 -37.70 26.59
N LEU A 242 -1.16 -36.74 25.87
CA LEU A 242 -0.44 -35.66 25.19
C LEU A 242 0.07 -34.61 26.19
N ARG A 243 -0.71 -34.24 27.22
CA ARG A 243 -0.25 -33.37 28.31
C ARG A 243 0.84 -34.03 29.15
N ARG A 244 0.75 -35.34 29.41
CA ARG A 244 1.77 -36.12 30.13
C ARG A 244 3.03 -36.29 29.29
N ALA A 245 2.91 -36.56 27.99
CA ALA A 245 4.04 -36.63 27.07
C ALA A 245 4.70 -35.25 26.88
N LEU A 246 3.94 -34.15 26.76
CA LEU A 246 4.45 -32.78 26.73
C LEU A 246 5.10 -32.39 28.06
N ALA A 247 4.51 -32.76 29.20
CA ALA A 247 5.08 -32.52 30.52
C ALA A 247 6.35 -33.37 30.75
N GLU A 248 6.41 -34.62 30.28
CA GLU A 248 7.58 -35.49 30.35
C GLU A 248 8.67 -35.02 29.39
N ARG A 249 8.36 -34.57 28.17
CA ARG A 249 9.34 -34.00 27.22
C ARG A 249 9.82 -32.62 27.64
N LEU A 250 8.95 -31.78 28.22
CA LEU A 250 9.32 -30.52 28.87
C LEU A 250 10.18 -30.81 30.10
N ALA A 251 9.84 -31.80 30.92
CA ALA A 251 10.66 -32.21 32.06
C ALA A 251 11.97 -32.88 31.65
N ILE A 252 12.06 -33.52 30.48
CA ILE A 252 13.29 -34.07 29.90
C ILE A 252 14.12 -32.96 29.25
N ARG A 253 13.53 -31.98 28.57
CA ARG A 253 14.26 -30.78 28.08
C ARG A 253 14.67 -29.84 29.20
N MET A 254 13.85 -29.72 30.25
CA MET A 254 14.21 -29.02 31.47
C MET A 254 15.31 -29.79 32.18
N ARG A 255 15.19 -31.12 32.38
CA ARG A 255 16.28 -31.92 32.98
C ARG A 255 17.53 -31.95 32.12
N ALA A 256 17.46 -32.06 30.80
CA ALA A 256 18.62 -32.01 29.92
C ALA A 256 19.22 -30.59 29.87
N GLY A 257 18.39 -29.55 29.80
CA GLY A 257 18.81 -28.16 29.81
C GLY A 257 19.28 -27.66 31.19
N VAL A 258 18.81 -28.27 32.27
CA VAL A 258 19.24 -28.04 33.67
C VAL A 258 20.48 -28.87 33.96
N SER A 259 20.57 -30.13 33.53
CA SER A 259 21.76 -30.97 33.68
C SER A 259 22.93 -30.48 32.83
N HIS A 260 22.68 -29.99 31.60
CA HIS A 260 23.72 -29.42 30.75
C HIS A 260 24.21 -28.05 31.27
N ARG A 261 23.34 -27.29 31.97
CA ARG A 261 23.69 -26.02 32.65
C ARG A 261 24.25 -26.21 34.07
N ALA A 262 23.90 -27.27 34.77
CA ALA A 262 24.44 -27.67 36.07
C ALA A 262 25.84 -28.29 35.92
N ALA A 263 26.08 -29.06 34.86
CA ALA A 263 27.39 -29.62 34.53
C ALA A 263 28.42 -28.56 34.08
N GLY A 264 27.97 -27.37 33.65
CA GLY A 264 28.82 -26.25 33.21
C GLY A 264 29.16 -25.21 34.28
N GLY A 265 28.70 -25.37 35.54
CA GLY A 265 29.03 -24.44 36.64
C GLY A 265 28.50 -23.00 36.50
N THR A 266 27.65 -22.70 35.52
CA THR A 266 27.12 -21.36 35.21
C THR A 266 25.69 -21.13 35.70
N TRP A 267 25.12 -22.06 36.46
CA TRP A 267 23.78 -21.93 37.01
C TRP A 267 23.70 -20.73 37.98
N GLY A 268 22.81 -19.79 37.69
CA GLY A 268 22.66 -18.54 38.45
C GLY A 268 23.58 -17.39 38.01
N ARG A 269 24.50 -17.59 37.04
CA ARG A 269 25.27 -16.47 36.47
C ARG A 269 24.45 -15.78 35.39
N GLU A 270 24.28 -14.48 35.53
CA GLU A 270 23.55 -13.65 34.58
C GLU A 270 24.23 -13.70 33.20
N THR A 271 23.49 -14.16 32.19
CA THR A 271 23.98 -14.18 30.80
C THR A 271 23.82 -12.82 30.14
N GLU A 272 24.56 -12.56 29.06
CA GLU A 272 24.38 -11.34 28.26
C GLU A 272 22.94 -11.20 27.74
N ARG A 273 22.31 -12.33 27.37
CA ARG A 273 20.91 -12.41 26.96
C ARG A 273 19.95 -12.01 28.09
N ASP A 274 20.24 -12.40 29.33
CA ASP A 274 19.45 -12.02 30.51
C ASP A 274 19.60 -10.51 30.82
N ARG A 275 20.82 -9.96 30.70
CA ARG A 275 21.06 -8.52 30.84
C ARG A 275 20.31 -7.71 29.77
N ALA A 276 20.39 -8.15 28.52
CA ALA A 276 19.68 -7.51 27.41
C ALA A 276 18.17 -7.54 27.61
N ARG A 277 17.62 -8.66 28.08
CA ARG A 277 16.19 -8.77 28.44
C ARG A 277 15.81 -7.79 29.56
N ARG A 278 16.58 -7.76 30.66
CA ARG A 278 16.32 -6.84 31.78
C ARG A 278 16.38 -5.38 31.36
N ARG A 279 17.31 -4.99 30.48
CA ARG A 279 17.38 -3.64 29.92
C ARG A 279 16.11 -3.30 29.13
N ARG A 280 15.69 -4.18 28.21
CA ARG A 280 14.44 -3.99 27.44
C ARG A 280 13.21 -3.89 28.34
N ASP A 281 13.11 -4.71 29.38
CA ASP A 281 12.00 -4.66 30.33
C ASP A 281 12.01 -3.38 31.17
N ALA A 282 13.18 -2.82 31.49
CA ALA A 282 13.29 -1.54 32.20
C ALA A 282 12.92 -0.35 31.29
N GLU A 283 13.39 -0.36 30.05
CA GLU A 283 13.01 0.62 29.01
C GLU A 283 11.51 0.60 28.74
N ALA A 284 10.91 -0.59 28.64
CA ALA A 284 9.48 -0.77 28.43
C ALA A 284 8.62 -0.21 29.58
N ARG A 285 9.08 -0.32 30.83
CA ARG A 285 8.37 0.29 31.98
C ARG A 285 8.38 1.82 31.90
N SER A 286 9.54 2.39 31.61
CA SER A 286 9.67 3.85 31.42
C SER A 286 8.78 4.35 30.27
N LEU A 287 8.66 3.56 29.20
CA LEU A 287 7.78 3.84 28.08
C LEU A 287 6.29 3.82 28.49
N LEU A 288 5.86 2.82 29.27
CA LEU A 288 4.47 2.72 29.75
C LEU A 288 4.07 3.89 30.65
N GLU A 289 4.98 4.40 31.48
CA GLU A 289 4.75 5.63 32.26
C GLU A 289 4.53 6.84 31.33
N ALA A 290 5.32 6.98 30.25
CA ALA A 290 5.12 8.03 29.26
C ALA A 290 3.77 7.91 28.53
N TRP A 291 3.27 6.68 28.31
CA TRP A 291 1.97 6.43 27.68
C TRP A 291 0.81 6.96 28.52
N GLU A 292 0.91 6.97 29.85
CA GLU A 292 -0.12 7.58 30.71
C GLU A 292 -0.27 9.07 30.45
N THR A 293 0.85 9.79 30.32
CA THR A 293 0.83 11.23 29.98
C THR A 293 0.25 11.46 28.59
N TYR A 294 0.65 10.64 27.61
CA TYR A 294 0.14 10.69 26.23
C TYR A 294 -1.38 10.53 26.16
N ARG A 295 -1.92 9.52 26.85
CA ARG A 295 -3.35 9.18 26.83
C ARG A 295 -4.25 10.30 27.33
N ASN A 296 -3.75 11.12 28.25
CA ASN A 296 -4.50 12.22 28.85
C ASN A 296 -4.36 13.55 28.09
N THR A 297 -3.54 13.58 27.03
CA THR A 297 -3.36 14.78 26.20
C THR A 297 -4.36 14.74 25.03
N ALA A 298 -4.97 15.88 24.71
CA ALA A 298 -5.84 15.98 23.52
C ALA A 298 -5.01 15.82 22.23
N HIS A 299 -5.54 15.08 21.24
CA HIS A 299 -4.95 15.07 19.91
C HIS A 299 -5.34 16.32 19.12
N GLY A 300 -4.53 16.69 18.13
CA GLY A 300 -4.74 17.90 17.34
C GLY A 300 -5.53 17.72 16.03
N PHE A 301 -5.82 16.48 15.62
CA PHE A 301 -6.61 16.18 14.42
C PHE A 301 -8.08 16.52 14.59
N ARG A 302 -8.76 16.92 13.51
CA ARG A 302 -10.16 17.37 13.52
C ARG A 302 -10.89 16.99 12.24
N GLY A 303 -12.20 16.78 12.34
CA GLY A 303 -13.10 16.67 11.18
C GLY A 303 -12.74 15.53 10.25
N LEU A 304 -12.57 14.32 10.81
CA LEU A 304 -12.18 13.14 10.04
C LEU A 304 -13.24 12.79 9.01
N ARG A 305 -12.79 12.38 7.82
CA ARG A 305 -13.64 11.89 6.73
C ARG A 305 -12.96 10.72 6.03
N ALA A 306 -13.74 9.70 5.65
CA ALA A 306 -13.23 8.64 4.81
C ALA A 306 -13.37 9.00 3.32
N VAL A 307 -12.43 8.53 2.50
CA VAL A 307 -12.44 8.68 1.04
C VAL A 307 -11.94 7.41 0.37
N THR A 308 -12.54 7.06 -0.77
CA THR A 308 -12.06 5.96 -1.61
C THR A 308 -11.09 6.49 -2.66
N ARG A 309 -9.89 5.89 -2.76
CA ARG A 309 -8.93 6.13 -3.84
C ARG A 309 -8.67 4.84 -4.61
N SER A 310 -8.81 4.87 -5.93
CA SER A 310 -8.44 3.76 -6.80
C SER A 310 -7.18 4.11 -7.59
N VAL A 311 -6.16 3.26 -7.50
CA VAL A 311 -4.91 3.40 -8.26
C VAL A 311 -4.60 2.04 -8.90
N PHE A 312 -4.52 1.98 -10.22
CA PHE A 312 -4.26 0.74 -10.98
C PHE A 312 -5.15 -0.44 -10.51
N HIS A 313 -6.47 -0.22 -10.42
CA HIS A 313 -7.46 -1.20 -9.98
C HIS A 313 -7.35 -1.66 -8.51
N ARG A 314 -6.45 -1.07 -7.71
CA ARG A 314 -6.42 -1.26 -6.26
C ARG A 314 -7.17 -0.13 -5.58
N THR A 315 -8.30 -0.47 -4.98
CA THR A 315 -9.10 0.44 -4.16
C THR A 315 -8.51 0.49 -2.76
N ARG A 316 -8.42 1.69 -2.19
CA ARG A 316 -8.03 1.95 -0.80
C ARG A 316 -9.03 2.91 -0.18
N VAL A 317 -9.45 2.62 1.04
CA VAL A 317 -10.27 3.53 1.84
C VAL A 317 -9.36 4.23 2.85
N LEU A 318 -9.18 5.54 2.67
CA LEU A 318 -8.31 6.36 3.50
C LEU A 318 -9.16 7.21 4.45
N VAL A 319 -8.66 7.40 5.67
CA VAL A 319 -9.23 8.36 6.64
C VAL A 319 -8.35 9.61 6.61
N LEU A 320 -8.97 10.73 6.27
CA LEU A 320 -8.31 12.03 6.18
C LEU A 320 -8.81 12.98 7.27
N ASP A 321 -7.95 13.85 7.76
CA ASP A 321 -8.39 14.98 8.61
C ASP A 321 -8.92 16.16 7.77
N ALA A 322 -9.38 17.21 8.45
CA ALA A 322 -9.86 18.44 7.82
C ALA A 322 -8.78 19.19 7.01
N SER A 323 -7.50 18.97 7.30
CA SER A 323 -6.40 19.52 6.51
C SER A 323 -6.16 18.74 5.21
N GLY A 324 -6.69 17.51 5.12
CA GLY A 324 -6.54 16.58 4.01
C GLY A 324 -5.38 15.58 4.19
N VAL A 325 -4.78 15.53 5.37
CA VAL A 325 -3.73 14.58 5.74
C VAL A 325 -4.31 13.19 5.96
N GLU A 326 -3.61 12.17 5.48
CA GLU A 326 -3.92 10.78 5.80
C GLU A 326 -3.57 10.47 7.26
N VAL A 327 -4.60 10.23 8.07
CA VAL A 327 -4.48 9.81 9.47
C VAL A 327 -4.75 8.32 9.66
N GLY A 328 -5.27 7.65 8.63
CA GLY A 328 -5.53 6.22 8.68
C GLY A 328 -5.88 5.61 7.33
N GLN A 329 -5.89 4.28 7.32
CA GLN A 329 -6.29 3.48 6.18
C GLN A 329 -7.05 2.26 6.69
N TYR A 330 -8.22 2.02 6.10
CA TYR A 330 -8.94 0.75 6.19
C TYR A 330 -8.43 -0.18 5.08
N HIS A 331 -8.05 -1.39 5.46
CA HIS A 331 -7.50 -2.39 4.54
C HIS A 331 -8.63 -3.34 4.12
N GLU A 332 -9.15 -3.20 2.91
CA GLU A 332 -10.25 -4.06 2.42
C GLU A 332 -9.78 -5.50 2.10
N PRO A 333 -10.67 -6.51 2.14
CA PRO A 333 -12.07 -6.44 2.57
C PRO A 333 -12.28 -6.50 4.10
N ASP A 334 -11.42 -7.21 4.84
CA ASP A 334 -11.56 -7.49 6.28
C ASP A 334 -10.28 -7.15 7.09
N GLY A 335 -9.43 -6.28 6.56
CA GLY A 335 -8.18 -5.87 7.20
C GLY A 335 -8.37 -4.79 8.27
N PRO A 336 -7.36 -4.53 9.10
CA PRO A 336 -7.49 -3.63 10.24
C PRO A 336 -7.67 -2.17 9.81
N LEU A 337 -8.38 -1.39 10.62
CA LEU A 337 -8.28 0.07 10.57
C LEU A 337 -6.96 0.51 11.20
N THR A 338 -5.97 0.80 10.36
CA THR A 338 -4.67 1.35 10.80
C THR A 338 -4.75 2.86 10.94
N LEU A 339 -4.23 3.39 12.06
CA LEU A 339 -4.23 4.81 12.38
C LEU A 339 -2.81 5.29 12.71
N VAL A 340 -2.55 6.57 12.49
CA VAL A 340 -1.33 7.24 12.98
C VAL A 340 -1.39 7.51 14.48
N ASP A 341 -2.60 7.57 15.03
CA ASP A 341 -2.90 7.80 16.45
C ASP A 341 -4.17 7.04 16.84
N GLU A 342 -4.07 6.10 17.77
CA GLU A 342 -5.18 5.25 18.20
C GLU A 342 -6.31 6.00 18.92
N ARG A 343 -6.05 7.21 19.42
CA ARG A 343 -7.10 8.07 20.02
C ARG A 343 -8.17 8.47 18.99
N LEU A 344 -7.81 8.48 17.70
CA LEU A 344 -8.70 8.83 16.60
C LEU A 344 -9.72 7.76 16.24
N ARG A 345 -9.63 6.56 16.84
CA ARG A 345 -10.39 5.38 16.39
C ARG A 345 -11.90 5.61 16.38
N ALA A 346 -12.46 6.27 17.38
CA ALA A 346 -13.88 6.55 17.44
C ALA A 346 -14.33 7.44 16.27
N GLU A 347 -13.68 8.60 16.10
CA GLU A 347 -13.96 9.54 15.00
C GLU A 347 -13.72 8.89 13.62
N ALA A 348 -12.70 8.04 13.50
CA ALA A 348 -12.37 7.35 12.25
C ALA A 348 -13.42 6.29 11.87
N LEU A 349 -13.95 5.55 12.85
CA LEU A 349 -15.06 4.62 12.62
C LEU A 349 -16.33 5.35 12.21
N ASP A 350 -16.64 6.49 12.83
CA ASP A 350 -17.78 7.32 12.43
C ASP A 350 -17.61 7.86 11.01
N ALA A 351 -16.40 8.28 10.65
CA ALA A 351 -16.07 8.74 9.30
C ALA A 351 -16.21 7.62 8.24
N LEU A 352 -15.84 6.38 8.57
CA LEU A 352 -16.00 5.22 7.68
C LEU A 352 -17.47 4.85 7.49
N ARG A 353 -18.25 4.82 8.58
CA ARG A 353 -19.71 4.59 8.53
C ARG A 353 -20.42 5.62 7.69
N ALA A 354 -20.08 6.90 7.86
CA ALA A 354 -20.63 7.99 7.04
C ALA A 354 -20.28 7.86 5.54
N HIS A 355 -19.17 7.19 5.23
CA HIS A 355 -18.73 6.87 3.86
C HIS A 355 -19.33 5.57 3.31
N GLY A 356 -20.10 4.84 4.12
CA GLY A 356 -20.76 3.59 3.73
C GLY A 356 -19.90 2.33 3.90
N VAL A 357 -18.82 2.40 4.68
CA VAL A 357 -18.01 1.23 5.06
C VAL A 357 -18.37 0.86 6.50
N ASP A 358 -18.99 -0.30 6.68
CA ASP A 358 -19.25 -0.85 8.01
C ASP A 358 -18.04 -1.70 8.42
N VAL A 359 -17.43 -1.33 9.54
CA VAL A 359 -16.27 -2.02 10.09
C VAL A 359 -16.71 -2.66 11.39
N ASP A 360 -16.49 -3.97 11.52
CA ASP A 360 -16.72 -4.70 12.76
C ASP A 360 -15.91 -4.05 13.90
N ALA A 361 -16.58 -3.21 14.68
CA ALA A 361 -16.00 -2.58 15.85
C ALA A 361 -16.08 -3.57 17.03
N PRO A 362 -15.03 -3.72 17.84
CA PRO A 362 -15.11 -4.53 19.05
C PRO A 362 -16.18 -4.00 20.01
N GLU A 363 -16.74 -4.89 20.84
CA GLU A 363 -17.64 -4.55 21.95
C GLU A 363 -17.07 -3.37 22.77
N ASP A 364 -17.85 -2.31 22.86
CA ASP A 364 -17.61 -1.04 23.57
C ASP A 364 -16.13 -0.59 23.64
N PRO A 365 -15.65 0.25 22.70
CA PRO A 365 -14.32 0.86 22.74
C PRO A 365 -13.99 1.63 24.02
N ALA A 366 -15.00 2.04 24.80
CA ALA A 366 -14.83 2.68 26.10
C ALA A 366 -14.48 1.67 27.22
N ALA A 367 -14.89 0.40 27.09
CA ALA A 367 -14.63 -0.67 28.04
C ALA A 367 -13.19 -1.23 27.98
N LEU A 368 -12.47 -1.01 26.87
CA LEU A 368 -11.10 -1.51 26.66
C LEU A 368 -10.00 -0.70 27.37
N GLY A 369 -10.35 0.33 28.16
CA GLY A 369 -9.37 1.16 28.88
C GLY A 369 -8.60 2.15 27.99
N GLY A 370 -7.38 2.53 28.38
CA GLY A 370 -6.62 3.59 27.71
C GLY A 370 -6.15 3.29 26.27
N PHE A 371 -5.58 4.29 25.59
CA PHE A 371 -5.03 4.18 24.22
C PHE A 371 -3.54 3.81 24.21
N PRO A 372 -3.14 2.59 23.82
CA PRO A 372 -1.74 2.26 23.62
C PRO A 372 -1.11 3.23 22.63
N ASP A 373 0.04 3.77 22.98
CA ASP A 373 0.81 4.65 22.11
C ASP A 373 1.68 3.79 21.19
N ALA A 374 1.00 3.10 20.28
CA ALA A 374 1.53 2.14 19.33
C ALA A 374 0.66 2.15 18.07
N VAL A 375 1.27 1.90 16.90
CA VAL A 375 0.58 1.85 15.61
C VAL A 375 0.78 0.51 14.93
N VAL A 376 -0.25 0.04 14.24
CA VAL A 376 -0.19 -1.19 13.43
C VAL A 376 0.26 -0.85 12.02
N VAL A 377 1.25 -1.60 11.53
CA VAL A 377 1.71 -1.60 10.14
C VAL A 377 1.45 -2.99 9.57
N VAL A 378 0.57 -3.07 8.57
CA VAL A 378 0.20 -4.33 7.92
C VAL A 378 1.25 -4.71 6.88
N GLY A 379 1.93 -5.85 7.10
CA GLY A 379 2.84 -6.47 6.15
C GLY A 379 2.17 -7.58 5.34
N ARG A 380 2.97 -8.36 4.60
CA ARG A 380 2.48 -9.58 3.94
C ARG A 380 2.25 -10.66 5.00
N GLY A 381 1.01 -10.81 5.46
CA GLY A 381 0.59 -11.87 6.40
C GLY A 381 0.82 -11.59 7.89
N THR A 382 1.49 -10.50 8.28
CA THR A 382 1.70 -10.16 9.71
C THR A 382 1.46 -8.69 9.98
N TRP A 383 1.06 -8.38 11.22
CA TRP A 383 0.85 -7.02 11.71
C TRP A 383 2.01 -6.62 12.60
N SER A 384 2.85 -5.74 12.11
CA SER A 384 3.94 -5.21 12.90
C SER A 384 3.44 -4.10 13.82
N ILE A 385 3.76 -4.16 15.12
CA ILE A 385 3.39 -3.15 16.11
C ILE A 385 4.57 -2.24 16.35
N ARG A 386 4.41 -0.98 15.94
CA ARG A 386 5.44 0.06 15.95
C ARG A 386 5.20 1.07 17.05
N LEU A 387 6.27 1.59 17.65
CA LEU A 387 6.19 2.63 18.67
C LEU A 387 6.38 4.01 18.03
N PRO A 388 5.35 4.89 18.03
CA PRO A 388 5.46 6.26 17.56
C PRO A 388 6.62 7.01 18.18
N LYS A 389 7.34 7.75 17.34
CA LYS A 389 8.38 8.69 17.76
C LYS A 389 8.17 10.02 17.04
N PRO A 390 8.30 11.17 17.74
CA PRO A 390 8.25 12.48 17.10
C PRO A 390 9.24 12.57 15.94
N GLY A 391 8.79 13.12 14.82
CA GLY A 391 9.66 13.39 13.67
C GLY A 391 10.18 12.15 12.93
N VAL A 392 9.70 10.94 13.23
CA VAL A 392 10.09 9.69 12.55
C VAL A 392 8.97 9.20 11.62
N SER A 393 9.33 8.78 10.41
CA SER A 393 8.38 8.19 9.45
C SER A 393 7.87 6.82 9.92
N ARG A 394 6.66 6.44 9.51
CA ARG A 394 6.01 5.17 9.89
C ARG A 394 6.90 3.94 9.64
N ASP A 395 7.59 3.91 8.49
CA ASP A 395 8.45 2.77 8.10
C ASP A 395 9.74 2.66 8.94
N ALA A 396 10.18 3.78 9.53
CA ALA A 396 11.38 3.84 10.35
C ALA A 396 11.09 3.71 11.86
N LEU A 397 9.83 3.55 12.25
CA LEU A 397 9.47 3.39 13.65
C LEU A 397 10.05 2.08 14.23
N PRO A 398 10.52 2.10 15.49
CA PRO A 398 10.97 0.89 16.14
C PRO A 398 9.80 -0.08 16.36
N GLU A 399 10.08 -1.36 16.26
CA GLU A 399 9.14 -2.45 16.49
C GLU A 399 9.15 -2.88 17.96
N ALA A 400 7.97 -3.00 18.56
CA ALA A 400 7.78 -3.54 19.92
C ALA A 400 7.35 -5.01 19.91
N GLY A 401 6.82 -5.46 18.79
CA GLY A 401 6.31 -6.81 18.60
C GLY A 401 5.56 -6.91 17.28
N TRP A 402 5.00 -8.08 17.04
CA TRP A 402 4.19 -8.36 15.86
C TRP A 402 3.09 -9.33 16.21
N PHE A 403 2.01 -9.24 15.47
CA PHE A 403 0.85 -10.09 15.59
C PHE A 403 0.67 -10.86 14.29
N ASP A 404 0.41 -12.15 14.44
CA ASP A 404 0.04 -13.05 13.36
C ASP A 404 -1.47 -13.24 13.36
N PRO A 405 -2.20 -12.64 12.40
CA PRO A 405 -3.65 -12.85 12.26
C PRO A 405 -4.02 -14.33 12.06
N ASP A 406 -3.14 -15.14 11.47
CA ASP A 406 -3.45 -16.52 11.11
C ASP A 406 -3.31 -17.47 12.30
N SER A 407 -2.27 -17.32 13.14
CA SER A 407 -2.14 -18.11 14.37
C SER A 407 -2.81 -17.47 15.59
N GLY A 408 -3.24 -16.22 15.48
CA GLY A 408 -3.71 -15.43 16.63
C GLY A 408 -2.60 -15.15 17.65
N THR A 409 -1.33 -15.32 17.29
CA THR A 409 -0.21 -15.16 18.21
C THR A 409 0.30 -13.72 18.20
N LEU A 410 0.32 -13.09 19.37
CA LEU A 410 1.04 -11.84 19.62
C LEU A 410 2.42 -12.16 20.19
N THR A 411 3.48 -11.73 19.51
CA THR A 411 4.86 -11.83 19.99
C THR A 411 5.35 -10.45 20.43
N VAL A 412 5.75 -10.31 21.70
CA VAL A 412 6.27 -9.05 22.27
C VAL A 412 7.76 -9.15 22.61
N TYR A 413 8.51 -8.05 22.44
CA TYR A 413 9.96 -8.04 22.69
C TYR A 413 10.37 -7.64 24.11
N ALA A 414 9.41 -7.10 24.88
CA ALA A 414 9.56 -6.79 26.29
C ALA A 414 8.30 -7.25 27.04
N ALA A 415 8.49 -7.96 28.15
CA ALA A 415 7.37 -8.55 28.89
C ALA A 415 6.34 -7.52 29.40
N PRO A 416 6.75 -6.33 29.89
CA PRO A 416 5.80 -5.30 30.33
C PRO A 416 4.81 -4.82 29.26
N LEU A 417 5.16 -4.94 27.97
CA LEU A 417 4.32 -4.46 26.87
C LEU A 417 3.16 -5.41 26.52
N ALA A 418 3.17 -6.66 27.02
CA ALA A 418 2.20 -7.69 26.65
C ALA A 418 0.74 -7.24 26.78
N GLU A 419 0.37 -6.65 27.93
CA GLU A 419 -1.00 -6.22 28.21
C GLU A 419 -1.42 -5.07 27.28
N ALA A 420 -0.57 -4.06 27.14
CA ALA A 420 -0.89 -2.87 26.38
C ALA A 420 -1.00 -3.16 24.86
N LEU A 421 -0.17 -4.06 24.34
CA LEU A 421 -0.25 -4.52 22.94
C LEU A 421 -1.46 -5.44 22.72
N THR A 422 -1.89 -6.20 23.73
CA THR A 422 -3.14 -6.96 23.67
C THR A 422 -4.35 -6.01 23.61
N VAL A 423 -4.36 -4.94 24.40
CA VAL A 423 -5.38 -3.89 24.35
C VAL A 423 -5.42 -3.24 22.97
N LEU A 424 -4.26 -2.97 22.36
CA LEU A 424 -4.17 -2.45 20.99
C LEU A 424 -4.91 -3.37 20.01
N LEU A 425 -4.55 -4.65 19.97
CA LEU A 425 -5.20 -5.60 19.04
C LEU A 425 -6.71 -5.72 19.26
N ARG A 426 -7.16 -5.70 20.52
CA ARG A 426 -8.60 -5.72 20.83
C ARG A 426 -9.32 -4.51 20.23
N ARG A 427 -8.68 -3.33 20.23
CA ARG A 427 -9.22 -2.12 19.56
C ARG A 427 -9.26 -2.24 18.04
N HIS A 428 -8.45 -3.12 17.45
CA HIS A 428 -8.52 -3.51 16.04
C HIS A 428 -9.53 -4.63 15.76
N GLY A 429 -10.37 -5.01 16.75
CA GLY A 429 -11.34 -6.08 16.61
C GLY A 429 -10.77 -7.48 16.83
N VAL A 430 -9.49 -7.59 17.22
CA VAL A 430 -8.77 -8.87 17.28
C VAL A 430 -8.41 -9.25 18.71
N ARG A 431 -8.75 -10.48 19.11
CA ARG A 431 -8.34 -11.05 20.40
C ARG A 431 -7.19 -12.05 20.14
N PRO A 432 -5.95 -11.77 20.58
CA PRO A 432 -4.87 -12.72 20.43
C PRO A 432 -5.17 -13.99 21.25
N LEU A 433 -4.98 -15.16 20.65
CA LEU A 433 -5.17 -16.48 21.24
C LEU A 433 -3.98 -16.85 22.16
N LEU A 434 -2.79 -16.41 21.78
CA LEU A 434 -1.55 -16.65 22.51
C LEU A 434 -0.71 -15.38 22.56
N VAL A 435 -0.14 -15.07 23.72
CA VAL A 435 0.83 -13.99 23.88
C VAL A 435 2.17 -14.60 24.27
N THR A 436 3.17 -14.44 23.41
CA THR A 436 4.54 -14.91 23.64
C THR A 436 5.50 -13.74 23.76
N TRP A 437 6.65 -13.98 24.39
CA TRP A 437 7.72 -12.99 24.48
C TRP A 437 9.03 -13.57 23.95
N GLY A 438 9.74 -12.78 23.14
CA GLY A 438 10.93 -13.22 22.42
C GLY A 438 11.96 -12.11 22.26
N ALA A 439 13.18 -12.47 21.86
CA ALA A 439 14.12 -11.46 21.37
C ALA A 439 13.69 -11.01 19.96
N PRO A 440 13.86 -9.73 19.59
CA PRO A 440 13.66 -9.31 18.22
C PRO A 440 14.63 -10.05 17.29
N PRO A 441 14.22 -10.38 16.05
CA PRO A 441 15.15 -10.82 15.01
C PRO A 441 16.26 -9.78 14.78
N GLU A 442 17.43 -10.22 14.31
CA GLU A 442 18.60 -9.34 14.12
C GLU A 442 18.29 -8.13 13.21
N GLU A 443 17.48 -8.32 12.17
CA GLU A 443 17.05 -7.23 11.28
C GLU A 443 16.23 -6.17 12.04
N VAL A 444 15.32 -6.62 12.91
CA VAL A 444 14.50 -5.75 13.74
C VAL A 444 15.34 -5.04 14.80
N GLU A 445 16.32 -5.73 15.38
CA GLU A 445 17.26 -5.12 16.33
C GLU A 445 18.09 -4.02 15.65
N ARG A 446 18.63 -4.28 14.46
CA ARG A 446 19.36 -3.29 13.64
C ARG A 446 18.49 -2.07 13.29
N ARG A 447 17.22 -2.30 12.95
CA ARG A 447 16.24 -1.23 12.67
C ARG A 447 15.94 -0.41 13.92
N ASN A 448 15.68 -1.06 15.05
CA ASN A 448 15.39 -0.40 16.32
C ASN A 448 16.58 0.43 16.80
N LEU A 449 17.81 -0.05 16.63
CA LEU A 449 19.03 0.70 16.91
C LEU A 449 19.13 1.94 16.03
N ARG A 450 18.92 1.83 14.71
CA ARG A 450 18.90 3.00 13.81
C ARG A 450 17.86 4.04 14.24
N ALA A 451 16.67 3.59 14.61
CA ALA A 451 15.60 4.45 15.12
C ALA A 451 15.89 5.07 16.51
N ALA A 452 16.89 4.57 17.24
CA ALA A 452 17.35 5.14 18.52
C ALA A 452 18.41 6.24 18.32
N PHE A 453 19.31 6.08 17.35
CA PHE A 453 20.43 7.00 17.12
C PHE A 453 20.17 8.11 16.09
N ALA A 454 19.19 7.94 15.21
CA ALA A 454 18.81 8.96 14.25
C ALA A 454 17.28 9.09 14.23
N PRO A 455 16.68 10.04 14.98
CA PRO A 455 15.35 10.51 14.62
C PRO A 455 15.54 11.25 13.30
N GLY A 456 15.47 10.52 12.19
CA GLY A 456 15.55 11.13 10.86
C GLY A 456 14.36 12.05 10.73
N ALA A 457 14.54 13.33 11.08
CA ALA A 457 13.52 14.35 10.96
C ALA A 457 12.87 14.20 9.59
N ILE A 458 11.55 14.01 9.57
CA ILE A 458 10.82 13.80 8.33
C ILE A 458 11.24 14.90 7.35
N SER A 459 11.86 14.48 6.25
CA SER A 459 12.26 15.42 5.22
C SER A 459 11.02 16.18 4.74
N PRO A 460 11.03 17.53 4.78
CA PRO A 460 9.95 18.33 4.20
C PRO A 460 9.90 18.18 2.68
N VAL A 461 10.98 17.68 2.07
CA VAL A 461 11.02 17.28 0.66
C VAL A 461 10.46 15.87 0.52
N SER A 462 9.32 15.74 -0.16
CA SER A 462 8.63 14.48 -0.42
C SER A 462 9.05 13.83 -1.74
N ARG A 463 9.52 14.64 -2.71
CA ARG A 463 9.94 14.19 -4.03
C ARG A 463 11.22 14.89 -4.44
N SER A 464 12.12 14.17 -5.12
CA SER A 464 13.27 14.83 -5.73
C SER A 464 12.81 15.69 -6.90
N SER A 465 13.21 16.95 -6.89
CA SER A 465 13.20 17.79 -8.09
C SER A 465 14.63 17.94 -8.60
N ARG A 466 14.76 18.10 -9.92
CA ARG A 466 16.01 18.47 -10.58
C ARG A 466 15.67 19.53 -11.61
N VAL A 467 16.06 20.76 -11.34
CA VAL A 467 15.83 21.90 -12.25
C VAL A 467 17.17 22.54 -12.59
N THR A 468 17.27 23.13 -13.78
CA THR A 468 18.52 23.76 -14.22
C THR A 468 18.86 24.98 -13.36
N ALA A 469 20.16 25.23 -13.14
CA ALA A 469 20.62 26.38 -12.37
C ALA A 469 20.14 27.73 -12.94
N ALA A 470 19.90 27.80 -14.25
CA ALA A 470 19.34 28.99 -14.90
C ALA A 470 17.92 29.29 -14.38
N VAL A 471 17.08 28.26 -14.32
CA VAL A 471 15.67 28.37 -13.91
C VAL A 471 15.55 28.59 -12.39
N GLN A 472 16.42 27.98 -11.58
CA GLN A 472 16.45 28.23 -10.14
C GLN A 472 16.65 29.70 -9.75
N ARG A 473 17.30 30.49 -10.61
CA ARG A 473 17.50 31.93 -10.37
C ARG A 473 16.20 32.74 -10.37
N LEU A 474 15.10 32.18 -10.92
CA LEU A 474 13.75 32.76 -10.82
C LEU A 474 13.20 32.70 -9.39
N VAL A 475 13.79 31.90 -8.51
CA VAL A 475 13.44 31.82 -7.09
C VAL A 475 14.55 32.48 -6.24
N PRO A 476 14.21 33.23 -5.18
CA PRO A 476 15.19 33.83 -4.26
C PRO A 476 16.11 32.78 -3.64
N GLU A 477 17.37 33.17 -3.45
CA GLU A 477 18.44 32.30 -2.95
C GLU A 477 18.06 31.46 -1.71
N PRO A 478 17.40 32.00 -0.67
CA PRO A 478 17.07 31.23 0.53
C PRO A 478 16.16 30.01 0.27
N HIS A 479 15.43 30.00 -0.84
CA HIS A 479 14.44 28.97 -1.17
C HIS A 479 14.92 27.99 -2.24
N ARG A 480 15.99 28.30 -2.99
CA ARG A 480 16.47 27.49 -4.12
C ARG A 480 16.82 26.06 -3.74
N ARG A 481 17.38 25.85 -2.56
CA ARG A 481 17.80 24.52 -2.06
C ARG A 481 16.67 23.48 -2.13
N TRP A 482 15.41 23.90 -1.99
CA TRP A 482 14.26 23.00 -2.00
C TRP A 482 13.92 22.45 -3.39
N LEU A 483 14.47 23.05 -4.45
CA LEU A 483 14.29 22.64 -5.84
C LEU A 483 15.34 21.62 -6.32
N ASP A 484 16.34 21.33 -5.48
CA ASP A 484 17.50 20.48 -5.79
C ASP A 484 17.82 19.46 -4.68
N THR A 485 16.94 19.31 -3.70
CA THR A 485 17.14 18.37 -2.58
C THR A 485 16.46 17.03 -2.86
N LYS A 486 17.11 15.92 -2.49
CA LYS A 486 16.49 14.58 -2.48
C LYS A 486 15.78 14.30 -1.15
N PRO A 487 14.73 13.45 -1.13
CA PRO A 487 14.19 12.95 0.13
C PRO A 487 15.29 12.30 0.98
N GLY A 488 15.38 12.67 2.27
CA GLY A 488 16.36 12.10 3.21
C GLY A 488 17.68 12.87 3.34
N GLY A 489 17.86 13.99 2.63
CA GLY A 489 19.06 14.83 2.70
C GLY A 489 20.11 14.44 1.65
N GLY A 490 20.71 15.46 1.02
CA GLY A 490 21.67 15.30 -0.09
C GLY A 490 21.28 16.12 -1.32
N THR A 491 22.28 16.63 -2.06
CA THR A 491 22.06 17.33 -3.31
C THR A 491 21.63 16.36 -4.41
N ALA A 492 20.65 16.76 -5.21
CA ALA A 492 20.20 15.98 -6.35
C ALA A 492 21.19 16.03 -7.54
N THR A 493 22.31 16.73 -7.38
CA THR A 493 23.36 16.93 -8.38
C THR A 493 23.88 15.58 -8.88
N ALA A 494 23.55 15.27 -10.14
CA ALA A 494 24.53 14.68 -11.02
C ALA A 494 25.66 15.72 -11.16
N THR A 495 26.90 15.26 -11.21
CA THR A 495 28.01 16.05 -11.75
C THR A 495 27.57 16.67 -13.09
N ALA A 496 28.02 17.89 -13.38
CA ALA A 496 27.65 18.64 -14.58
C ALA A 496 27.93 17.90 -15.92
N GLU A 497 28.55 16.72 -15.86
CA GLU A 497 29.03 15.93 -16.99
C GLU A 497 28.34 14.57 -17.15
N SER A 498 27.37 14.20 -16.32
CA SER A 498 26.66 12.92 -16.49
C SER A 498 25.39 13.12 -17.32
N PRO A 499 25.30 12.60 -18.56
CA PRO A 499 24.09 12.67 -19.37
C PRO A 499 22.93 12.07 -18.58
N LEU A 500 21.83 12.81 -18.47
CA LEU A 500 20.60 12.26 -17.91
C LEU A 500 20.18 11.08 -18.80
N PRO A 501 19.96 9.87 -18.25
CA PRO A 501 19.37 8.80 -19.04
C PRO A 501 18.04 9.29 -19.63
N PRO A 502 17.77 9.07 -20.91
CA PRO A 502 16.47 9.37 -21.49
C PRO A 502 15.45 8.41 -20.86
N LEU A 503 14.79 8.86 -19.79
CA LEU A 503 13.45 8.36 -19.50
C LEU A 503 12.57 8.89 -20.63
N ALA A 504 12.08 8.00 -21.49
CA ALA A 504 11.09 8.31 -22.50
C ALA A 504 9.77 8.69 -21.81
N ASP A 505 9.70 9.93 -21.32
CA ASP A 505 8.48 10.57 -20.79
C ASP A 505 7.69 11.12 -21.99
N ASP A 506 7.39 10.23 -22.94
CA ASP A 506 6.90 10.58 -24.27
C ASP A 506 5.37 10.67 -24.27
N ALA A 507 4.86 11.90 -24.20
CA ALA A 507 3.41 12.16 -24.29
C ALA A 507 2.81 11.77 -25.65
N ALA A 508 3.62 11.58 -26.70
CA ALA A 508 3.15 11.02 -27.97
C ALA A 508 2.83 9.52 -27.82
N GLU A 509 3.62 8.79 -27.05
CA GLU A 509 3.47 7.34 -26.86
C GLU A 509 2.54 6.98 -25.68
N ASN A 510 2.46 7.83 -24.66
CA ASN A 510 1.69 7.56 -23.44
C ASN A 510 0.52 8.56 -23.23
N PRO A 511 -0.74 8.11 -23.40
CA PRO A 511 -1.92 8.94 -23.19
C PRO A 511 -2.06 9.51 -21.76
N TYR A 512 -1.52 8.84 -20.74
CA TYR A 512 -1.53 9.32 -19.36
C TYR A 512 -0.68 10.58 -19.21
N TYR A 513 0.54 10.58 -19.78
CA TYR A 513 1.43 11.74 -19.77
C TYR A 513 0.83 12.92 -20.53
N ARG A 514 0.23 12.64 -21.69
CA ARG A 514 -0.49 13.65 -22.48
C ARG A 514 -1.60 14.33 -21.67
N ARG A 515 -2.50 13.55 -21.07
CA ARG A 515 -3.61 14.09 -20.26
C ARG A 515 -3.12 14.92 -19.09
N ALA A 516 -2.01 14.54 -18.47
CA ALA A 516 -1.44 15.30 -17.35
C ALA A 516 -0.96 16.70 -17.78
N LEU A 517 -0.33 16.81 -18.96
CA LEU A 517 0.07 18.09 -19.56
C LEU A 517 -1.15 18.91 -20.00
N GLU A 518 -2.08 18.30 -20.74
CA GLU A 518 -3.29 18.97 -21.23
C GLU A 518 -4.13 19.53 -20.09
N SER A 519 -4.25 18.79 -18.99
CA SER A 519 -4.94 19.22 -17.79
C SER A 519 -4.26 20.41 -17.11
N LEU A 520 -2.92 20.45 -17.03
CA LEU A 520 -2.19 21.53 -16.36
C LEU A 520 -2.16 22.82 -17.19
N PHE A 521 -2.02 22.70 -18.52
CA PHE A 521 -1.89 23.85 -19.42
C PHE A 521 -3.20 24.26 -20.10
N GLY A 522 -4.21 23.41 -20.01
CA GLY A 522 -5.54 23.75 -20.51
C GLY A 522 -5.68 23.78 -22.02
N ALA A 523 -4.81 23.09 -22.74
CA ALA A 523 -4.82 23.01 -24.19
C ALA A 523 -4.31 21.65 -24.65
N PRO A 524 -4.72 21.21 -25.86
CA PRO A 524 -4.12 20.05 -26.50
C PRO A 524 -2.60 20.21 -26.60
N VAL A 525 -1.89 19.14 -26.26
CA VAL A 525 -0.44 19.07 -26.41
C VAL A 525 -0.12 18.87 -27.89
N ASP A 526 0.83 19.65 -28.42
CA ASP A 526 1.33 19.46 -29.78
C ASP A 526 2.32 18.29 -29.79
N LEU A 527 1.88 17.14 -30.30
CA LEU A 527 2.65 15.89 -30.36
C LEU A 527 3.79 15.90 -31.38
N ALA A 528 3.78 16.83 -32.34
CA ALA A 528 4.89 17.01 -33.28
C ALA A 528 5.99 17.89 -32.66
N GLY A 529 5.62 18.87 -31.83
CA GLY A 529 6.54 19.78 -31.17
C GLY A 529 7.33 19.15 -30.03
N ARG A 530 8.54 18.66 -30.31
CA ARG A 530 9.49 18.17 -29.31
C ARG A 530 10.61 19.17 -29.02
N GLY A 531 11.07 19.19 -27.78
CA GLY A 531 12.18 20.07 -27.35
C GLY A 531 12.64 19.77 -25.92
N PRO A 532 13.69 20.45 -25.44
CA PRO A 532 14.13 20.30 -24.06
C PRO A 532 13.13 20.94 -23.10
N CYS A 533 12.81 20.25 -22.01
CA CYS A 533 12.00 20.75 -20.92
C CYS A 533 12.63 22.02 -20.37
N ARG A 534 11.85 23.10 -20.35
CA ARG A 534 12.33 24.40 -19.89
C ARG A 534 12.86 24.38 -18.45
N LEU A 535 12.34 23.50 -17.59
CA LEU A 535 12.73 23.42 -16.18
C LEU A 535 13.94 22.51 -15.93
N CYS A 536 13.91 21.28 -16.46
CA CYS A 536 14.91 20.25 -16.14
C CYS A 536 15.84 19.85 -17.30
N GLY A 537 15.60 20.34 -18.52
CA GLY A 537 16.39 20.03 -19.71
C GLY A 537 16.13 18.67 -20.38
N ARG A 538 15.34 17.78 -19.77
CA ARG A 538 14.97 16.47 -20.36
C ARG A 538 14.10 16.63 -21.61
N SER A 539 14.07 15.61 -22.47
CA SER A 539 13.12 15.57 -23.59
C SER A 539 11.68 15.80 -23.11
N ALA A 540 10.95 16.62 -23.86
CA ALA A 540 9.61 17.10 -23.50
C ALA A 540 8.76 17.41 -24.74
N GLN A 541 7.46 17.48 -24.50
CA GLN A 541 6.47 17.84 -25.50
C GLN A 541 6.02 19.30 -25.35
N SER A 542 5.63 19.92 -26.46
CA SER A 542 5.07 21.26 -26.54
C SER A 542 3.68 21.29 -25.87
N ALA A 543 3.60 21.78 -24.64
CA ALA A 543 2.35 21.92 -23.90
C ALA A 543 1.50 23.10 -24.40
N ARG A 544 2.16 24.10 -24.97
CA ARG A 544 1.63 25.25 -25.71
C ARG A 544 2.68 25.63 -26.76
N PRO A 545 2.32 26.31 -27.87
CA PRO A 545 3.30 26.72 -28.88
C PRO A 545 4.54 27.40 -28.28
N GLY A 546 5.72 26.79 -28.47
CA GLY A 546 7.00 27.29 -27.96
C GLY A 546 7.31 26.99 -26.48
N LEU A 547 6.43 26.28 -25.77
CA LEU A 547 6.58 25.95 -24.35
C LEU A 547 6.67 24.43 -24.14
N PHE A 548 7.88 23.93 -23.85
CA PHE A 548 8.17 22.51 -23.70
C PHE A 548 8.33 22.11 -22.23
N TYR A 549 7.53 21.16 -21.75
CA TYR A 549 7.60 20.63 -20.38
C TYR A 549 7.47 19.12 -20.36
N CYS A 550 8.30 18.44 -19.56
CA CYS A 550 8.18 16.99 -19.37
C CYS A 550 7.08 16.67 -18.36
N HIS A 551 6.52 15.47 -18.45
CA HIS A 551 5.49 15.03 -17.53
C HIS A 551 5.96 15.03 -16.07
N GLY A 552 7.21 14.62 -15.79
CA GLY A 552 7.79 14.71 -14.44
C GLY A 552 7.71 16.10 -13.82
N CYS A 553 8.10 17.15 -14.54
CA CYS A 553 8.00 18.53 -14.05
C CYS A 553 6.55 19.00 -13.87
N CYS A 554 5.65 18.61 -14.78
CA CYS A 554 4.21 18.89 -14.63
C CYS A 554 3.63 18.19 -13.40
N ALA A 555 4.02 16.95 -13.13
CA ALA A 555 3.60 16.19 -11.95
C ALA A 555 4.11 16.85 -10.66
N LEU A 556 5.35 17.37 -10.64
CA LEU A 556 5.88 18.12 -9.49
C LEU A 556 5.13 19.44 -9.26
N ALA A 557 4.75 20.17 -10.31
CA ALA A 557 3.95 21.39 -10.18
C ALA A 557 2.54 21.08 -9.64
N ARG A 558 1.89 20.03 -10.13
CA ARG A 558 0.56 19.64 -9.64
C ARG A 558 0.60 19.20 -8.18
N ASN A 559 1.58 18.37 -7.83
CA ASN A 559 1.59 17.69 -6.54
C ASN A 559 2.46 18.35 -5.45
N GLY A 560 3.30 19.32 -5.81
CA GLY A 560 4.31 19.89 -4.92
C GLY A 560 5.49 18.95 -4.63
N VAL A 561 6.61 19.56 -4.25
CA VAL A 561 7.86 18.95 -3.78
C VAL A 561 7.93 18.99 -2.26
N LEU A 562 7.41 20.06 -1.65
CA LEU A 562 7.35 20.21 -0.20
C LEU A 562 6.08 19.58 0.38
N ARG A 563 6.18 19.09 1.62
CA ARG A 563 5.05 18.61 2.43
C ARG A 563 5.13 19.22 3.82
N ASP A 564 3.98 19.34 4.47
CA ASP A 564 3.93 19.76 5.88
C ASP A 564 4.39 18.60 6.77
N THR A 565 5.42 18.81 7.58
CA THR A 565 5.95 17.78 8.49
C THR A 565 5.35 17.88 9.90
N GLY A 566 4.56 18.91 10.17
CA GLY A 566 4.12 19.25 11.53
C GLY A 566 5.20 19.94 12.35
N GLU A 567 6.28 20.42 11.73
CA GLU A 567 7.35 21.21 12.34
C GLU A 567 7.75 22.38 11.43
N ASP A 568 7.85 23.58 11.99
CA ASP A 568 8.20 24.76 11.20
C ASP A 568 9.72 24.88 11.01
N GLY A 569 10.11 25.40 9.87
CA GLY A 569 11.50 25.66 9.55
C GLY A 569 11.64 26.48 8.28
N ALA A 570 12.84 26.57 7.74
CA ALA A 570 13.06 27.41 6.55
C ALA A 570 12.47 26.82 5.23
N TRP A 571 11.82 25.66 5.28
CA TRP A 571 10.93 25.21 4.21
C TRP A 571 9.57 25.93 4.28
N THR A 572 9.07 26.23 5.49
CA THR A 572 7.85 27.00 5.73
C THR A 572 7.93 28.38 5.09
N GLU A 573 9.07 29.05 5.21
CA GLU A 573 9.32 30.34 4.54
C GLU A 573 9.29 30.24 3.01
N ALA A 574 9.76 29.13 2.44
CA ALA A 574 9.67 28.89 0.99
C ALA A 574 8.23 28.71 0.52
N VAL A 575 7.38 28.05 1.32
CA VAL A 575 5.94 27.93 1.06
C VAL A 575 5.28 29.31 1.10
N VAL A 576 5.56 30.11 2.14
CA VAL A 576 5.03 31.48 2.29
C VAL A 576 5.42 32.36 1.11
N TYR A 577 6.69 32.34 0.72
CA TYR A 577 7.18 33.03 -0.48
C TYR A 577 6.39 32.62 -1.73
N ALA A 578 6.28 31.31 -1.98
CA ALA A 578 5.64 30.78 -3.18
C ALA A 578 4.14 31.14 -3.26
N LEU A 579 3.42 31.06 -2.14
CA LEU A 579 2.00 31.47 -2.07
C LEU A 579 1.83 32.96 -2.37
N ARG A 580 2.64 33.82 -1.74
CA ARG A 580 2.62 35.27 -2.00
C ARG A 580 2.99 35.58 -3.45
N ARG A 581 3.92 34.83 -4.02
CA ARG A 581 4.35 35.04 -5.41
C ARG A 581 3.25 34.65 -6.38
N LEU A 582 2.63 33.47 -6.21
CA LEU A 582 1.48 33.03 -7.01
C LEU A 582 0.30 34.00 -6.91
N ALA A 583 -0.04 34.44 -5.69
CA ALA A 583 -1.06 35.47 -5.50
C ALA A 583 -0.78 36.71 -6.34
N ARG A 584 0.48 37.16 -6.42
CA ARG A 584 0.85 38.34 -7.20
C ARG A 584 0.85 38.13 -8.72
N ILE A 585 1.38 36.99 -9.18
CA ILE A 585 1.64 36.79 -10.62
C ILE A 585 0.49 36.14 -11.38
N GLU A 586 -0.47 35.52 -10.69
CA GLU A 586 -1.49 34.69 -11.34
C GLU A 586 -2.91 34.88 -10.81
N PHE A 587 -3.09 35.26 -9.54
CA PHE A 587 -4.42 35.21 -8.92
C PHE A 587 -4.92 36.55 -8.37
N SER A 588 -4.07 37.57 -8.25
CA SER A 588 -4.28 38.83 -7.51
C SER A 588 -4.59 38.70 -6.01
N GLY A 589 -5.13 37.57 -5.56
CA GLY A 589 -5.45 37.27 -4.16
C GLY A 589 -5.08 35.85 -3.73
N PRO A 590 -5.63 35.35 -2.60
CA PRO A 590 -5.34 34.01 -2.09
C PRO A 590 -5.76 32.94 -3.10
N PRO A 591 -4.87 32.05 -3.57
CA PRO A 591 -5.26 30.98 -4.46
C PRO A 591 -6.09 29.92 -3.73
N SER A 592 -7.08 29.35 -4.43
CA SER A 592 -7.68 28.07 -4.05
C SER A 592 -6.78 26.89 -4.44
N LEU A 593 -6.98 25.72 -3.81
CA LEU A 593 -6.30 24.49 -4.23
C LEU A 593 -6.64 24.10 -5.67
N ALA A 594 -7.91 24.23 -6.08
CA ALA A 594 -8.36 23.91 -7.44
C ALA A 594 -7.66 24.81 -8.48
N GLN A 595 -7.55 26.11 -8.22
CA GLN A 595 -6.82 27.03 -9.11
C GLN A 595 -5.35 26.65 -9.31
N LEU A 596 -4.72 25.91 -8.39
CA LEU A 596 -3.34 25.46 -8.56
C LEU A 596 -3.18 24.27 -9.53
N ASP A 597 -4.27 23.57 -9.86
CA ASP A 597 -4.25 22.43 -10.79
C ASP A 597 -4.06 22.86 -12.25
N ARG A 598 -4.23 24.15 -12.54
CA ARG A 598 -4.00 24.73 -13.87
C ARG A 598 -3.09 25.94 -13.80
N VAL A 599 -2.23 26.10 -14.80
CA VAL A 599 -1.42 27.32 -14.99
C VAL A 599 -2.21 28.28 -15.87
N SER A 600 -2.42 29.50 -15.37
CA SER A 600 -3.20 30.54 -16.02
C SER A 600 -2.42 31.83 -16.27
N VAL A 601 -1.11 31.88 -16.01
CA VAL A 601 -0.33 33.08 -16.35
C VAL A 601 -0.30 33.32 -17.88
N PRO A 602 -0.07 34.57 -18.35
CA PRO A 602 0.08 34.84 -19.78
C PRO A 602 1.20 34.02 -20.44
N PHE A 603 0.82 33.06 -21.31
CA PHE A 603 1.76 32.12 -21.94
C PHE A 603 2.77 32.75 -22.90
N GLY A 604 2.57 34.01 -23.31
CA GLY A 604 3.54 34.77 -24.11
C GLY A 604 4.84 35.09 -23.35
N ASN A 605 4.84 35.02 -22.01
CA ASN A 605 6.02 35.20 -21.19
C ASN A 605 6.46 33.86 -20.59
N ALA A 606 7.35 33.17 -21.30
CA ALA A 606 7.83 31.86 -20.87
C ALA A 606 8.49 31.86 -19.49
N GLY A 607 9.21 32.94 -19.13
CA GLY A 607 9.85 33.06 -17.82
C GLY A 607 8.84 33.17 -16.67
N LEU A 608 7.69 33.81 -16.91
CA LEU A 608 6.59 33.88 -15.92
C LEU A 608 5.93 32.51 -15.72
N VAL A 609 5.77 31.73 -16.80
CA VAL A 609 5.28 30.34 -16.73
C VAL A 609 6.25 29.48 -15.93
N ASP A 610 7.55 29.58 -16.23
CA ASP A 610 8.61 28.86 -15.51
C ASP A 610 8.56 29.20 -14.01
N GLU A 611 8.45 30.49 -13.65
CA GLU A 611 8.35 30.95 -12.27
C GLU A 611 7.09 30.44 -11.55
N ALA A 612 5.93 30.45 -12.21
CA ALA A 612 4.68 29.94 -11.67
C ALA A 612 4.75 28.42 -11.41
N MET A 613 5.45 27.68 -12.28
CA MET A 613 5.71 26.24 -12.10
C MET A 613 6.62 25.98 -10.88
N LEU A 614 7.70 26.75 -10.71
CA LEU A 614 8.59 26.60 -9.54
C LEU A 614 7.89 26.97 -8.24
N CYS A 615 7.06 28.02 -8.22
CA CYS A 615 6.29 28.36 -7.03
C CYS A 615 5.35 27.20 -6.67
N ARG A 616 4.70 26.57 -7.66
CA ARG A 616 3.89 25.37 -7.44
C ARG A 616 4.67 24.18 -6.88
N PHE A 617 5.95 24.00 -7.24
CA PHE A 617 6.81 22.98 -6.61
C PHE A 617 6.93 23.22 -5.11
N LEU A 618 7.06 24.48 -4.70
CA LEU A 618 7.29 24.84 -3.30
C LEU A 618 6.01 24.85 -2.45
N VAL A 619 4.81 24.82 -3.07
CA VAL A 619 3.55 24.80 -2.31
C VAL A 619 3.13 23.36 -2.01
N PRO A 620 2.90 22.98 -0.74
CA PRO A 620 2.49 21.63 -0.38
C PRO A 620 1.07 21.33 -0.87
N ARG A 621 0.79 20.05 -1.18
CA ARG A 621 -0.57 19.57 -1.45
C ARG A 621 -1.03 18.66 -0.32
N PRO A 622 -2.20 18.92 0.30
CA PRO A 622 -2.75 18.08 1.36
C PRO A 622 -2.74 16.57 1.07
N ALA A 623 -3.11 16.20 -0.16
CA ALA A 623 -3.17 14.82 -0.64
C ALA A 623 -1.83 14.06 -0.65
N SER A 624 -0.71 14.75 -0.37
CA SER A 624 0.65 14.21 -0.40
C SER A 624 1.36 14.21 0.95
N THR A 625 0.66 14.59 2.03
CA THR A 625 1.24 14.68 3.37
C THR A 625 0.92 13.42 4.18
N LEU A 626 1.88 12.50 4.26
CA LEU A 626 1.93 11.52 5.35
C LEU A 626 2.67 12.19 6.51
N LEU A 627 1.95 12.54 7.58
CA LEU A 627 2.57 13.01 8.83
C LEU A 627 3.30 11.86 9.54
N SER A 628 4.28 12.21 10.38
CA SER A 628 4.80 11.27 11.39
C SER A 628 3.66 10.74 12.25
N ALA A 629 3.86 9.58 12.89
CA ALA A 629 2.93 9.08 13.90
C ALA A 629 2.73 10.05 15.09
N ARG A 630 3.66 11.01 15.31
CA ARG A 630 3.51 12.07 16.32
C ARG A 630 4.09 13.41 15.86
N PRO A 631 3.34 14.21 15.08
CA PRO A 631 3.83 15.51 14.65
C PRO A 631 3.79 16.50 15.84
N ALA A 632 4.71 17.48 15.88
CA ALA A 632 4.74 18.48 16.95
C ALA A 632 3.52 19.42 16.91
N ARG A 633 3.02 19.72 15.71
CA ARG A 633 1.71 20.34 15.47
C ARG A 633 0.94 19.59 14.38
N PRO A 634 -0.40 19.66 14.36
CA PRO A 634 -1.18 19.23 13.21
C PRO A 634 -0.70 19.90 11.91
N ALA A 635 -0.93 19.23 10.77
CA ALA A 635 -0.72 19.86 9.49
C ALA A 635 -1.65 21.07 9.34
N ARG A 636 -1.13 22.12 8.72
CA ARG A 636 -1.93 23.30 8.40
C ARG A 636 -2.94 22.96 7.31
N THR A 637 -4.19 23.30 7.56
CA THR A 637 -5.22 23.42 6.53
C THR A 637 -4.82 24.44 5.48
N TRP A 638 -5.45 24.40 4.31
CA TRP A 638 -5.18 25.37 3.25
C TRP A 638 -5.41 26.82 3.71
N THR A 639 -6.50 27.06 4.45
CA THR A 639 -6.80 28.40 5.02
C THR A 639 -5.72 28.86 6.01
N GLU A 640 -5.16 27.96 6.81
CA GLU A 640 -4.05 28.30 7.72
C GLU A 640 -2.77 28.62 6.95
N TRP A 641 -2.48 27.91 5.85
CA TRP A 641 -1.37 28.27 4.96
C TRP A 641 -1.53 29.67 4.35
N LEU A 642 -2.73 29.99 3.87
CA LEU A 642 -3.04 31.33 3.33
C LEU A 642 -2.94 32.41 4.43
N GLY A 643 -3.43 32.12 5.64
CA GLY A 643 -3.30 33.00 6.80
C GLY A 643 -1.84 33.23 7.20
N HIS A 644 -1.03 32.16 7.25
CA HIS A 644 0.40 32.22 7.53
C HIS A 644 1.18 32.98 6.44
N ALA A 645 0.73 32.91 5.19
CA ALA A 645 1.25 33.72 4.10
C ALA A 645 0.77 35.19 4.17
N GLY A 646 -0.12 35.55 5.09
CA GLY A 646 -0.69 36.90 5.21
C GLY A 646 -1.66 37.25 4.07
N LEU A 647 -2.25 36.26 3.41
CA LEU A 647 -3.21 36.48 2.32
C LEU A 647 -4.67 36.60 2.81
N LEU A 648 -4.89 36.36 4.12
CA LEU A 648 -6.21 36.40 4.78
C LEU A 648 -6.26 37.35 6.00
N THR A 649 -5.40 38.37 6.05
CA THR A 649 -5.32 39.30 7.21
C THR A 649 -6.64 40.01 7.52
N ASP A 650 -7.47 40.21 6.50
CA ASP A 650 -8.71 41.00 6.59
C ASP A 650 -9.96 40.11 6.69
N GLY A 651 -9.78 38.79 6.82
CA GLY A 651 -10.86 37.81 6.80
C GLY A 651 -11.48 37.58 8.18
N VAL A 652 -12.81 37.55 8.26
CA VAL A 652 -13.57 37.15 9.46
C VAL A 652 -14.18 35.76 9.23
N ARG A 653 -13.86 34.81 10.11
CA ARG A 653 -14.44 33.47 10.04
C ARG A 653 -15.89 33.50 10.55
N THR A 654 -16.82 33.06 9.72
CA THR A 654 -18.25 32.94 10.01
C THR A 654 -18.67 31.47 10.00
N SER A 655 -19.90 31.16 10.43
CA SER A 655 -20.48 29.82 10.33
C SER A 655 -20.66 29.33 8.88
N MET A 656 -20.62 30.24 7.90
CA MET A 656 -20.88 29.97 6.49
C MET A 656 -19.61 30.08 5.61
N GLY A 657 -18.44 30.34 6.20
CA GLY A 657 -17.17 30.52 5.49
C GLY A 657 -16.36 31.71 6.02
N THR A 658 -15.29 32.09 5.32
CA THR A 658 -14.51 33.29 5.66
C THR A 658 -15.01 34.46 4.82
N ALA A 659 -15.63 35.44 5.48
CA ALA A 659 -15.98 36.71 4.86
C ALA A 659 -14.72 37.57 4.75
N THR A 660 -14.50 38.19 3.60
CA THR A 660 -13.23 38.84 3.27
C THR A 660 -13.47 39.90 2.20
N ARG A 661 -12.48 40.78 1.99
CA ARG A 661 -12.46 41.72 0.89
C ARG A 661 -11.63 41.17 -0.28
N ALA A 662 -12.10 41.32 -1.51
CA ALA A 662 -11.33 41.05 -2.71
C ALA A 662 -10.32 42.18 -2.99
N THR A 663 -9.44 41.96 -3.97
CA THR A 663 -8.30 42.84 -4.28
C THR A 663 -8.73 44.22 -4.78
N ASP A 664 -9.81 44.28 -5.56
CA ASP A 664 -10.42 45.55 -6.02
C ASP A 664 -11.29 46.23 -4.96
N GLY A 665 -11.52 45.55 -3.84
CA GLY A 665 -12.22 46.10 -2.70
C GLY A 665 -13.65 45.63 -2.51
N HIS A 666 -14.16 44.73 -3.35
CA HIS A 666 -15.49 44.16 -3.17
C HIS A 666 -15.59 43.32 -1.89
N LEU A 667 -16.76 43.35 -1.25
CA LEU A 667 -17.05 42.53 -0.08
C LEU A 667 -17.50 41.13 -0.53
N CYS A 668 -16.77 40.11 -0.12
CA CYS A 668 -17.09 38.71 -0.39
C CYS A 668 -17.54 38.02 0.91
N ARG A 669 -18.64 37.28 0.84
CA ARG A 669 -19.19 36.52 1.97
C ARG A 669 -18.52 35.17 2.16
N SER A 670 -17.74 34.74 1.16
CA SER A 670 -16.97 33.49 1.19
C SER A 670 -15.63 33.63 0.46
N LEU A 671 -14.70 32.70 0.73
CA LEU A 671 -13.46 32.57 -0.06
C LEU A 671 -13.76 32.19 -1.51
N PHE A 672 -14.81 31.40 -1.74
CA PHE A 672 -15.20 31.02 -3.10
C PHE A 672 -15.58 32.25 -3.93
N GLU A 673 -16.38 33.15 -3.37
CA GLU A 673 -16.69 34.43 -4.02
C GLU A 673 -15.42 35.24 -4.27
N ARG A 674 -14.54 35.34 -3.27
CA ARG A 674 -13.27 36.05 -3.42
C ARG A 674 -12.39 35.49 -4.54
N HIS A 675 -12.30 34.16 -4.69
CA HIS A 675 -11.49 33.55 -5.76
C HIS A 675 -12.01 33.92 -7.17
N VAL A 676 -13.32 34.01 -7.35
CA VAL A 676 -13.94 34.41 -8.63
C VAL A 676 -13.75 35.91 -8.86
N ASP A 677 -14.01 36.73 -7.84
CA ASP A 677 -13.84 38.19 -7.90
C ASP A 677 -12.38 38.60 -8.18
N ASP A 678 -11.42 38.04 -7.43
CA ASP A 678 -9.99 38.25 -7.64
C ASP A 678 -9.55 37.80 -9.04
N PHE A 679 -10.13 36.72 -9.59
CA PHE A 679 -9.90 36.31 -10.97
C PHE A 679 -10.42 37.35 -11.98
N LEU A 680 -11.66 37.82 -11.83
CA LEU A 680 -12.23 38.84 -12.71
C LEU A 680 -11.39 40.12 -12.68
N HIS A 681 -10.97 40.55 -11.49
CA HIS A 681 -10.06 41.67 -11.31
C HIS A 681 -8.70 41.44 -11.97
N HIS A 682 -8.07 40.29 -11.73
CA HIS A 682 -6.74 39.93 -12.26
C HIS A 682 -6.70 40.03 -13.79
N TRP A 683 -7.76 39.59 -14.45
CA TRP A 683 -7.87 39.61 -15.92
C TRP A 683 -8.49 40.90 -16.47
N GLY A 684 -8.76 41.90 -15.64
CA GLY A 684 -9.35 43.16 -16.09
C GLY A 684 -10.78 43.01 -16.62
N VAL A 685 -11.51 41.97 -16.20
CA VAL A 685 -12.92 41.80 -16.54
C VAL A 685 -13.74 42.73 -15.66
N ALA A 686 -14.28 43.80 -16.25
CA ALA A 686 -15.12 44.75 -15.52
C ALA A 686 -16.41 44.07 -15.01
N HIS A 687 -16.62 44.17 -13.70
CA HIS A 687 -17.73 43.53 -13.01
C HIS A 687 -18.28 44.41 -11.87
N GLU A 688 -19.58 44.31 -11.62
CA GLU A 688 -20.29 45.00 -10.54
C GLU A 688 -20.84 43.95 -9.55
N PRO A 689 -20.59 44.09 -8.24
CA PRO A 689 -21.06 43.14 -7.24
C PRO A 689 -22.53 43.36 -6.85
N GLU A 690 -23.21 42.26 -6.54
CA GLU A 690 -24.60 42.23 -6.10
C GLU A 690 -25.61 43.02 -6.98
N PRO A 691 -25.63 42.89 -8.32
CA PRO A 691 -26.62 43.56 -9.16
C PRO A 691 -28.04 43.03 -8.88
N ALA A 692 -29.05 43.90 -8.96
CA ALA A 692 -30.45 43.48 -8.83
C ALA A 692 -30.95 42.77 -10.10
N TYR A 693 -31.65 41.64 -9.95
CA TYR A 693 -32.42 41.06 -11.04
C TYR A 693 -33.67 41.92 -11.35
N PRO A 694 -34.19 41.89 -12.59
CA PRO A 694 -35.47 42.50 -12.92
C PRO A 694 -36.60 42.00 -12.02
N ARG A 695 -37.51 42.90 -11.64
CA ARG A 695 -38.70 42.53 -10.88
C ARG A 695 -39.60 41.62 -11.72
N HIS A 696 -40.17 40.59 -11.09
CA HIS A 696 -41.10 39.68 -11.74
C HIS A 696 -42.20 39.27 -10.74
N PRO A 697 -43.50 39.30 -11.13
CA PRO A 697 -44.63 39.05 -10.23
C PRO A 697 -44.57 37.72 -9.47
N GLU A 698 -44.02 36.68 -10.09
CA GLU A 698 -43.91 35.34 -9.48
C GLU A 698 -42.46 34.95 -9.13
N LEU A 699 -41.55 35.08 -10.09
CA LEU A 699 -40.16 34.61 -9.98
C LEU A 699 -39.24 35.54 -9.17
N ASN A 700 -39.58 36.82 -9.00
CA ASN A 700 -38.77 37.78 -8.25
C ASN A 700 -39.61 38.81 -7.47
N THR A 701 -40.36 38.31 -6.49
CA THR A 701 -41.18 39.12 -5.56
C THR A 701 -40.38 39.77 -4.44
N THR A 702 -39.18 39.27 -4.14
CA THR A 702 -38.41 39.60 -2.94
C THR A 702 -37.14 40.41 -3.21
N GLY A 703 -36.81 40.68 -4.48
CA GLY A 703 -35.60 41.42 -4.86
C GLY A 703 -34.35 40.54 -4.88
N LEU A 704 -34.34 39.52 -5.73
CA LEU A 704 -33.19 38.68 -6.00
C LEU A 704 -32.03 39.51 -6.56
N ARG A 705 -30.81 39.18 -6.13
CA ARG A 705 -29.56 39.74 -6.61
C ARG A 705 -28.68 38.61 -7.14
N ALA A 706 -27.92 38.87 -8.20
CA ALA A 706 -26.82 37.99 -8.58
C ALA A 706 -25.55 38.33 -7.81
N ASP A 707 -24.50 37.53 -7.99
CA ASP A 707 -23.23 37.79 -7.33
C ASP A 707 -22.46 38.87 -8.10
N TRP A 708 -22.43 38.79 -9.43
CA TRP A 708 -21.87 39.86 -10.28
C TRP A 708 -22.67 40.13 -11.56
N ARG A 709 -22.45 41.33 -12.12
CA ARG A 709 -22.84 41.70 -13.49
C ARG A 709 -21.62 42.19 -14.26
N LEU A 710 -21.38 41.60 -15.43
CA LEU A 710 -20.29 42.00 -16.34
C LEU A 710 -20.69 43.23 -17.19
N ALA A 711 -19.71 43.88 -17.82
CA ALA A 711 -19.91 45.10 -18.59
C ALA A 711 -20.95 44.99 -19.74
N ASP A 712 -21.14 43.80 -20.33
CA ASP A 712 -22.12 43.56 -21.39
C ASP A 712 -23.54 43.27 -20.86
N GLY A 713 -23.74 43.34 -19.54
CA GLY A 713 -25.01 43.03 -18.88
C GLY A 713 -25.19 41.55 -18.53
N THR A 714 -24.18 40.70 -18.75
CA THR A 714 -24.22 39.29 -18.32
C THR A 714 -24.22 39.16 -16.80
N PHE A 715 -25.10 38.31 -16.27
CA PHE A 715 -25.17 37.99 -14.84
C PHE A 715 -24.30 36.77 -14.51
N VAL A 716 -23.64 36.78 -13.36
CA VAL A 716 -22.77 35.70 -12.87
C VAL A 716 -23.23 35.25 -11.48
N GLU A 717 -23.32 33.94 -11.28
CA GLU A 717 -23.71 33.30 -10.02
C GLU A 717 -22.64 32.29 -9.56
N ALA A 718 -22.10 32.48 -8.36
CA ALA A 718 -21.23 31.56 -7.66
C ALA A 718 -22.05 30.57 -6.80
N LEU A 719 -22.19 29.34 -7.30
CA LEU A 719 -23.02 28.30 -6.72
C LEU A 719 -22.26 27.44 -5.68
N GLY A 720 -21.95 28.01 -4.51
CA GLY A 720 -21.12 27.36 -3.50
C GLY A 720 -21.80 26.29 -2.62
N LEU A 721 -23.13 26.23 -2.54
CA LEU A 721 -23.89 25.40 -1.57
C LEU A 721 -25.05 24.61 -2.20
N LEU A 722 -24.77 23.88 -3.29
CA LEU A 722 -25.78 23.15 -4.07
C LEU A 722 -26.49 22.00 -3.33
N THR A 723 -25.96 21.53 -2.20
CA THR A 723 -26.48 20.35 -1.47
C THR A 723 -27.72 20.61 -0.60
N ARG A 724 -28.23 21.85 -0.53
CA ARG A 724 -29.46 22.17 0.22
C ARG A 724 -30.63 22.38 -0.74
N GLU A 725 -31.71 21.62 -0.60
CA GLU A 725 -32.90 21.69 -1.47
C GLU A 725 -33.45 23.12 -1.65
N ALA A 726 -33.51 23.90 -0.57
CA ALA A 726 -33.96 25.29 -0.60
C ALA A 726 -33.03 26.21 -1.44
N TYR A 727 -31.73 25.90 -1.50
CA TYR A 727 -30.77 26.62 -2.34
C TYR A 727 -30.95 26.24 -3.82
N ALA A 728 -31.14 24.95 -4.12
CA ALA A 728 -31.42 24.48 -5.47
C ALA A 728 -32.68 25.13 -6.06
N ALA A 729 -33.76 25.26 -5.27
CA ALA A 729 -34.99 25.96 -5.69
C ALA A 729 -34.74 27.44 -6.00
N LYS A 730 -33.89 28.13 -5.23
CA LYS A 730 -33.53 29.53 -5.47
C LYS A 730 -32.71 29.68 -6.76
N VAL A 731 -31.77 28.78 -7.02
CA VAL A 731 -30.98 28.76 -8.26
C VAL A 731 -31.86 28.49 -9.48
N ALA A 732 -32.76 27.50 -9.39
CA ALA A 732 -33.72 27.20 -10.46
C ALA A 732 -34.59 28.41 -10.80
N ARG A 733 -35.09 29.11 -9.77
CA ARG A 733 -35.87 30.34 -9.94
C ARG A 733 -35.08 31.46 -10.62
N LYS A 734 -33.80 31.65 -10.26
CA LYS A 734 -32.92 32.64 -10.91
C LYS A 734 -32.65 32.30 -12.37
N ARG A 735 -32.42 31.02 -12.70
CA ARG A 735 -32.25 30.55 -14.08
C ARG A 735 -33.49 30.81 -14.92
N GLU A 736 -34.67 30.50 -14.38
CA GLU A 736 -35.94 30.73 -15.06
C GLU A 736 -36.23 32.23 -15.26
N LEU A 737 -35.93 33.05 -14.25
CA LEU A 737 -36.03 34.50 -14.35
C LEU A 737 -35.11 35.07 -15.44
N ALA A 738 -33.85 34.61 -15.49
CA ALA A 738 -32.91 35.02 -16.53
C ALA A 738 -33.43 34.64 -17.93
N ARG A 739 -33.93 33.41 -18.08
CA ARG A 739 -34.54 32.92 -19.34
C ARG A 739 -35.73 33.78 -19.76
N HIS A 740 -36.64 34.09 -18.84
CA HIS A 740 -37.83 34.90 -19.12
C HIS A 740 -37.48 36.32 -19.60
N HIS A 741 -36.44 36.92 -19.02
CA HIS A 741 -36.00 38.28 -19.36
C HIS A 741 -34.90 38.35 -20.44
N GLY A 742 -34.54 37.22 -21.07
CA GLY A 742 -33.49 37.18 -22.08
C GLY A 742 -32.10 37.55 -21.55
N LEU A 743 -31.85 37.38 -20.25
CA LEU A 743 -30.58 37.69 -19.62
C LEU A 743 -29.59 36.54 -19.85
N ARG A 744 -28.37 36.90 -20.24
CA ARG A 744 -27.26 35.94 -20.26
C ARG A 744 -26.83 35.67 -18.82
N LEU A 745 -26.79 34.39 -18.44
CA LEU A 745 -26.42 33.94 -17.09
C LEU A 745 -25.27 32.94 -17.16
N VAL A 746 -24.18 33.22 -16.45
CA VAL A 746 -23.05 32.32 -16.21
C VAL A 746 -23.16 31.79 -14.79
N THR A 747 -23.10 30.47 -14.62
CA THR A 747 -23.04 29.85 -13.29
C THR A 747 -21.68 29.22 -13.09
N VAL A 748 -21.03 29.53 -11.96
CA VAL A 748 -19.71 29.04 -11.58
C VAL A 748 -19.87 28.18 -10.33
N THR A 749 -19.26 27.00 -10.31
CA THR A 749 -19.21 26.09 -9.17
C THR A 749 -17.77 25.96 -8.66
N ALA A 750 -17.58 25.25 -7.53
CA ALA A 750 -16.23 24.99 -7.03
C ALA A 750 -15.38 24.16 -8.00
N GLU A 751 -16.01 23.33 -8.85
CA GLU A 751 -15.36 22.51 -9.89
C GLU A 751 -14.90 23.34 -11.10
N ASP A 752 -15.37 24.58 -11.24
CA ASP A 752 -14.99 25.48 -12.33
C ASP A 752 -13.77 26.35 -12.00
N LEU A 753 -13.27 26.31 -10.76
CA LEU A 753 -12.21 27.21 -10.27
C LEU A 753 -10.88 27.06 -11.02
N ASP A 754 -10.55 25.86 -11.49
CA ASP A 754 -9.39 25.59 -12.34
C ASP A 754 -9.66 25.90 -13.82
N ARG A 755 -10.91 26.23 -14.19
CA ARG A 755 -11.35 26.48 -15.57
C ARG A 755 -11.95 27.87 -15.79
N LEU A 756 -11.75 28.79 -14.84
CA LEU A 756 -12.24 30.16 -14.97
C LEU A 756 -11.81 30.86 -16.27
N PRO A 757 -10.58 30.67 -16.80
CA PRO A 757 -10.22 31.21 -18.11
C PRO A 757 -11.14 30.74 -19.26
N GLU A 758 -11.61 29.50 -19.23
CA GLU A 758 -12.51 28.97 -20.26
C GLU A 758 -13.94 29.43 -20.04
N VAL A 759 -14.39 29.45 -18.78
CA VAL A 759 -15.74 29.94 -18.41
C VAL A 759 -15.90 31.39 -18.83
N PHE A 760 -14.87 32.22 -18.63
CA PHE A 760 -14.89 33.64 -18.94
C PHE A 760 -14.22 34.02 -20.25
N ALA A 761 -13.90 33.05 -21.13
CA ALA A 761 -13.14 33.27 -22.36
C ALA A 761 -13.71 34.40 -23.26
N ALA A 762 -15.03 34.60 -23.25
CA ALA A 762 -15.69 35.65 -24.03
C ALA A 762 -15.43 37.09 -23.51
N TRP A 763 -15.00 37.24 -22.26
CA TRP A 763 -14.78 38.53 -21.59
C TRP A 763 -13.31 38.79 -21.24
N LEU A 764 -12.44 37.79 -21.41
CA LEU A 764 -11.01 38.01 -21.26
C LEU A 764 -10.50 39.00 -22.32
N PRO A 765 -9.55 39.88 -21.97
CA PRO A 765 -8.88 40.72 -22.95
C PRO A 765 -8.29 39.81 -24.04
N LYS A 766 -8.61 40.09 -25.30
CA LYS A 766 -7.84 39.52 -26.40
C LYS A 766 -6.39 39.98 -26.16
N SER A 767 -5.47 39.02 -26.02
CA SER A 767 -4.05 39.28 -25.67
C SER A 767 -3.57 40.61 -26.24
N PRO A 768 -2.91 41.48 -25.44
CA PRO A 768 -2.38 42.70 -26.00
C PRO A 768 -1.45 42.33 -27.16
N ALA A 769 -1.68 42.96 -28.33
CA ALA A 769 -0.66 42.99 -29.36
C ALA A 769 0.62 43.49 -28.69
N ALA A 770 1.70 42.72 -28.82
CA ALA A 770 3.00 43.04 -28.24
C ALA A 770 3.34 44.51 -28.54
N GLY A 771 3.48 45.30 -27.48
CA GLY A 771 3.96 46.68 -27.49
C GLY A 771 5.11 46.80 -26.52
#